data_AF-H1VXM5-F1
#
_entry.id   AF-H1VXM5-F1
#
_cell.length_a   1.000
_cell.length_b   1.000
_cell.length_c   1.000
_cell.angle_alpha   90.00
_cell.angle_beta   90.00
_cell.angle_gamma   90.00
#
_symmetry.space_group_name_H-M   'P 1'
#
loop_
_entity.id
_entity.type
_entity.pdbx_description
1 polymer ?
#
loop_
_entity_poly.entity_id
_entity_poly.type
_entity_poly.pdbx_seq_one_letter_code
_entity_poly.pdbx_strand_id
1 'polypeptide(L)'
;MVSGMDDPESLPNQLETLDEVDNAFTPRRLPRNDDDLLATPKPSKENLTAPTDTVIARHVRNVQVPESLAKEYRNKSGFVTPRKHSDMPLSASTRSGKNLTLKEQSSTIERLSKENFDLKLKVMFLSDRLDKLSEEGVREMISENVELKTNLAVIQRDNKALRRRVKELEKQLKDDQDRPGTARSGGSSNDSSSDHDAQEREEELIYLRERVEEYVTEIERLRNDSMAKEAEKRKLSEVVRSLGERTSGNLGSQEEADVWKDLLEQETARREQSDEDNRKLRDELFRIKQEMSSGHGGLHHTTNIYNITKKPRQTSPSRPVSGLSGDVETNGGFSAASTLVDELRRESEQLRHENAELRREVGAQTSMLTSRNREKERLYQEIEDLKMAQRRGGPAPSTVDSLLERSASRAGAHHRSMSRVSASRTQMTEIDELEREELENKLAETRDKISEIKLQNQELQRELEGCMADFETAVEGKRQAEEIAVTLQEDLDNAMNDLVALQAERDEALREQADMEAEFESLRKEAQEEIDALEGEADQRSDEIQRLQLELNDRTENFDALQEEMRKMSEALVGLEDEQAAKFRRIQQLEQDLADANKESEELETKLLESNDKAQRLSVQQESSQGEIAFLREEQEGDKIRIGDLEAALANTEQSLREERDRVKELEQRLATERRQHEMVSNQEKEEVQQFVNELNREMSAAKDEARRLRKSLTSREVEATEWKERLMELENNLREALGDLNGTRSSLLKSIAKLQRELENTVRELDTTKASLVEKDRLIKQRDALLESHGLESRKLAGELEKERQAHRTTRNQFETFQKTHLHVSRTVSTQDLRISELESTRAQDKKRISQLEATFRDQLTERNNLLLVLWTRLSALCGTDWAHDNSLINGRALPSLEAVATMLPGFSKNLLAAVKTIETMVGGFSSRIKGVERDLWREYQSLETNLESRTKKLERLETIVRNSMTSGTLGSYEQARMSRLEDAYRQLKVENATLRTAQDVRSRAAYSASNDPNAAMPEPGSGSPSPSIPTGPRERERKPRKGERASTMTRSASSHTVTTTGTGTTPTPGSANHNPFETTLAERDPTDNRWIFKLRDLENKLKAEREGRSQDRNAARQRLGGLETENRDLRSEVSRIRRANGQLGDS
;
A
#
# COMPACT_ATOMS: atom_id res chain seq x y z
N MET A 1 30.76 -55.41 41.27
CA MET A 1 30.92 -56.43 40.22
C MET A 1 31.71 -55.73 39.12
N VAL A 2 32.97 -56.04 38.79
CA VAL A 2 33.65 -57.36 38.60
C VAL A 2 33.01 -58.12 37.42
N SER A 3 33.70 -58.53 36.35
CA SER A 3 35.12 -58.40 35.90
C SER A 3 35.13 -57.82 34.45
N GLY A 4 36.21 -57.41 33.76
CA GLY A 4 37.51 -58.07 33.56
C GLY A 4 37.40 -59.24 32.55
N MET A 5 38.40 -59.60 31.73
CA MET A 5 39.71 -59.02 31.40
C MET A 5 40.31 -59.92 30.27
N ASP A 6 41.10 -59.41 29.33
CA ASP A 6 42.06 -60.24 28.55
C ASP A 6 43.07 -59.35 27.78
N ASP A 7 44.34 -59.77 27.83
CA ASP A 7 45.55 -59.15 27.27
C ASP A 7 46.62 -60.28 27.24
N PRO A 8 47.57 -60.32 26.29
CA PRO A 8 48.97 -60.38 26.76
C PRO A 8 50.07 -59.82 25.81
N GLU A 9 51.03 -59.14 26.45
CA GLU A 9 52.49 -59.19 26.21
C GLU A 9 53.06 -58.64 24.87
N SER A 10 54.29 -58.10 24.80
CA SER A 10 55.40 -57.99 25.79
C SER A 10 56.20 -56.69 25.65
N LEU A 11 56.69 -56.13 26.76
CA LEU A 11 57.77 -55.11 26.78
C LEU A 11 59.17 -55.79 26.76
N PRO A 12 60.28 -55.04 26.56
CA PRO A 12 60.97 -54.45 27.73
C PRO A 12 61.65 -53.07 27.49
N ASN A 13 61.65 -52.25 28.56
CA ASN A 13 62.74 -51.41 29.14
C ASN A 13 63.73 -50.58 28.27
N GLN A 14 64.38 -49.51 28.76
CA GLN A 14 64.18 -48.53 29.86
C GLN A 14 65.39 -47.54 29.82
N LEU A 15 65.20 -46.22 30.05
CA LEU A 15 66.19 -45.16 30.41
C LEU A 15 67.62 -45.15 29.79
N GLU A 16 68.08 -44.02 29.25
CA GLU A 16 69.01 -43.06 29.94
C GLU A 16 69.32 -41.82 29.06
N THR A 17 70.46 -41.12 29.24
CA THR A 17 70.67 -39.68 28.92
C THR A 17 71.72 -39.33 27.82
N LEU A 18 71.91 -38.02 27.61
CA LEU A 18 72.83 -37.24 26.75
C LEU A 18 74.26 -37.78 26.52
N ASP A 19 74.83 -37.41 25.34
CA ASP A 19 76.23 -36.95 25.09
C ASP A 19 76.31 -36.40 23.62
N GLU A 20 76.90 -35.23 23.32
CA GLU A 20 78.31 -34.92 22.90
C GLU A 20 78.72 -35.38 21.46
N VAL A 21 79.58 -34.70 20.65
CA VAL A 21 80.45 -33.50 20.82
C VAL A 21 80.85 -32.83 19.46
N ASP A 22 81.19 -31.51 19.49
CA ASP A 22 82.01 -30.62 18.59
C ASP A 22 82.01 -30.73 17.03
N ASN A 23 82.38 -29.73 16.23
CA ASN A 23 83.21 -28.50 16.33
C ASN A 23 82.55 -27.35 15.51
N ALA A 24 82.82 -26.04 15.62
CA ALA A 24 83.53 -25.13 16.55
C ALA A 24 83.12 -23.66 16.15
N PHE A 25 83.73 -22.50 16.49
CA PHE A 25 84.99 -22.09 17.14
C PHE A 25 84.80 -20.71 17.85
N THR A 26 85.85 -19.95 18.13
CA THR A 26 85.87 -18.70 18.96
C THR A 26 86.40 -17.46 18.17
N PRO A 27 86.35 -16.17 18.65
CA PRO A 27 86.11 -15.71 20.04
C PRO A 27 85.37 -14.35 20.33
N ARG A 28 84.85 -14.28 21.58
CA ARG A 28 84.85 -13.14 22.56
C ARG A 28 83.82 -11.97 22.57
N ARG A 29 83.20 -11.87 23.77
CA ARG A 29 82.89 -10.69 24.65
C ARG A 29 81.62 -9.82 24.45
N LEU A 30 80.75 -9.91 25.46
CA LEU A 30 79.79 -8.93 26.02
C LEU A 30 80.52 -7.90 26.96
N PRO A 31 79.87 -6.92 27.66
CA PRO A 31 78.43 -6.52 27.73
C PRO A 31 78.11 -4.99 27.70
N ARG A 32 76.80 -4.66 27.86
CA ARG A 32 76.21 -3.63 28.78
C ARG A 32 75.79 -2.21 28.29
N ASN A 33 74.83 -1.65 29.05
CA ASN A 33 74.35 -0.26 29.23
C ASN A 33 73.13 0.22 28.40
N ASP A 34 71.94 0.06 28.97
CA ASP A 34 71.13 1.09 29.68
C ASP A 34 70.93 2.51 29.09
N ASP A 35 69.67 2.98 29.12
CA ASP A 35 69.11 4.36 29.04
C ASP A 35 69.40 5.21 27.77
N ASP A 36 68.55 6.15 27.30
CA ASP A 36 67.77 7.19 28.01
C ASP A 36 66.46 7.61 27.26
N LEU A 37 65.78 8.67 27.75
CA LEU A 37 64.37 9.00 27.56
C LEU A 37 64.02 10.07 26.50
N LEU A 38 62.76 10.02 26.06
CA LEU A 38 61.85 11.14 25.72
C LEU A 38 62.45 12.50 25.28
N ALA A 39 62.35 12.83 23.98
CA ALA A 39 62.28 14.22 23.52
C ALA A 39 61.51 14.39 22.20
N THR A 40 60.56 15.34 22.15
CA THR A 40 59.86 15.76 20.91
C THR A 40 60.26 17.17 20.50
N PRO A 41 60.41 17.43 19.19
CA PRO A 41 60.19 18.77 18.65
C PRO A 41 59.22 18.85 17.47
N LYS A 42 58.47 19.97 17.43
CA LYS A 42 57.81 20.60 16.27
C LYS A 42 58.40 22.02 16.13
N PRO A 43 58.11 22.84 15.09
CA PRO A 43 57.31 22.61 13.87
C PRO A 43 58.05 22.97 12.56
N SER A 44 57.35 22.86 11.43
CA SER A 44 57.83 23.20 10.07
C SER A 44 57.21 24.48 9.49
N LYS A 45 58.00 25.25 8.73
CA LYS A 45 57.60 26.26 7.72
C LYS A 45 58.75 26.38 6.69
N GLU A 46 58.56 26.66 5.40
CA GLU A 46 57.35 26.98 4.61
C GLU A 46 57.59 26.74 3.09
N ASN A 47 56.51 26.63 2.30
CA ASN A 47 56.42 26.94 0.84
C ASN A 47 57.18 26.02 -0.19
N LEU A 48 56.70 25.79 -1.42
CA LEU A 48 55.39 26.06 -2.07
C LEU A 48 55.23 25.21 -3.36
N THR A 49 54.12 24.47 -3.53
CA THR A 49 53.33 24.25 -4.79
C THR A 49 52.19 23.24 -4.55
N ALA A 50 51.21 23.16 -5.46
CA ALA A 50 49.85 22.67 -5.16
C ALA A 50 49.65 21.13 -5.19
N PRO A 51 48.88 20.54 -4.25
CA PRO A 51 48.55 19.12 -4.22
C PRO A 51 47.06 18.80 -4.49
N THR A 52 46.79 17.66 -5.14
CA THR A 52 45.76 16.68 -4.69
C THR A 52 45.86 15.37 -5.48
N ASP A 53 46.63 14.42 -4.95
CA ASP A 53 46.32 12.98 -5.10
C ASP A 53 46.23 12.43 -3.66
N THR A 54 45.27 11.54 -3.40
CA THR A 54 44.82 11.26 -2.03
C THR A 54 45.60 10.13 -1.36
N VAL A 55 45.64 10.17 -0.02
CA VAL A 55 46.53 9.35 0.83
C VAL A 55 46.34 7.82 0.62
N ILE A 56 45.18 7.41 0.12
CA ILE A 56 44.83 6.02 -0.23
C ILE A 56 45.85 5.43 -1.21
N ALA A 57 46.24 6.18 -2.25
CA ALA A 57 47.14 5.70 -3.31
C ALA A 57 48.60 5.44 -2.85
N ARG A 58 48.97 5.92 -1.65
CA ARG A 58 50.24 5.56 -1.00
C ARG A 58 50.12 4.35 -0.07
N HIS A 59 49.02 4.19 0.66
CA HIS A 59 48.85 3.04 1.56
C HIS A 59 48.69 1.71 0.80
N VAL A 60 48.00 1.71 -0.34
CA VAL A 60 47.77 0.49 -1.15
C VAL A 60 49.09 -0.11 -1.70
N ARG A 61 50.17 0.67 -1.84
CA ARG A 61 51.47 0.16 -2.34
C ARG A 61 52.27 -0.66 -1.33
N ASN A 62 51.94 -0.62 -0.04
CA ASN A 62 52.72 -1.29 1.02
C ASN A 62 52.06 -2.59 1.54
N VAL A 63 50.96 -3.05 0.92
CA VAL A 63 50.28 -4.31 1.30
C VAL A 63 50.75 -5.46 0.40
N GLN A 64 51.77 -6.19 0.85
CA GLN A 64 52.32 -7.34 0.14
C GLN A 64 51.43 -8.58 0.33
N VAL A 65 50.48 -8.83 -0.58
CA VAL A 65 49.65 -10.05 -0.54
C VAL A 65 50.47 -11.26 -1.03
N PRO A 66 50.53 -12.38 -0.27
CA PRO A 66 51.20 -13.60 -0.72
C PRO A 66 50.58 -14.18 -2.00
N GLU A 67 51.43 -14.66 -2.92
CA GLU A 67 51.03 -15.10 -4.27
C GLU A 67 50.06 -16.31 -4.26
N SER A 68 50.02 -17.08 -3.17
CA SER A 68 49.05 -18.15 -2.94
C SER A 68 47.61 -17.64 -2.85
N LEU A 69 47.37 -16.59 -2.05
CA LEU A 69 46.04 -16.01 -1.85
C LEU A 69 45.48 -15.41 -3.14
N ALA A 70 46.33 -14.72 -3.90
CA ALA A 70 45.98 -14.13 -5.18
C ALA A 70 45.59 -15.17 -6.25
N LYS A 71 46.14 -16.38 -6.18
CA LYS A 71 45.77 -17.50 -7.05
C LYS A 71 44.45 -18.15 -6.62
N GLU A 72 44.17 -18.25 -5.31
CA GLU A 72 42.92 -18.86 -4.84
C GLU A 72 41.70 -17.98 -5.12
N TYR A 73 41.77 -16.67 -4.88
CA TYR A 73 40.68 -15.74 -5.18
C TYR A 73 40.29 -15.73 -6.67
N ARG A 74 41.27 -15.92 -7.56
CA ARG A 74 41.03 -15.99 -9.01
C ARG A 74 40.24 -17.23 -9.45
N ASN A 75 40.22 -18.28 -8.62
CA ASN A 75 39.51 -19.54 -8.89
C ASN A 75 38.11 -19.62 -8.25
N LYS A 76 37.74 -18.68 -7.36
CA LYS A 76 36.46 -18.69 -6.63
C LYS A 76 35.46 -17.60 -7.05
N SER A 77 35.88 -16.56 -7.78
CA SER A 77 34.97 -15.50 -8.25
C SER A 77 34.21 -15.90 -9.51
N GLY A 78 33.11 -16.64 -9.34
CA GLY A 78 32.23 -17.08 -10.42
C GLY A 78 31.19 -16.03 -10.82
N PHE A 79 31.53 -15.13 -11.74
CA PHE A 79 30.53 -14.33 -12.48
C PHE A 79 30.83 -14.33 -13.99
N VAL A 80 29.82 -14.73 -14.77
CA VAL A 80 29.93 -14.94 -16.23
C VAL A 80 29.12 -13.88 -16.97
N THR A 81 29.77 -13.12 -17.85
CA THR A 81 29.11 -12.42 -18.96
C THR A 81 29.88 -12.67 -20.26
N PRO A 82 29.20 -12.76 -21.44
CA PRO A 82 29.65 -13.70 -22.46
C PRO A 82 30.44 -13.05 -23.60
N ARG A 83 31.66 -13.54 -23.87
CA ARG A 83 32.31 -13.40 -25.18
C ARG A 83 33.10 -14.65 -25.59
N LYS A 84 32.70 -15.20 -26.76
CA LYS A 84 33.42 -16.15 -27.63
C LYS A 84 33.70 -17.56 -27.08
N HIS A 85 32.79 -18.46 -27.40
CA HIS A 85 33.11 -19.80 -27.96
C HIS A 85 32.59 -19.82 -29.41
N SER A 86 33.05 -20.67 -30.33
CA SER A 86 34.34 -21.35 -30.56
C SER A 86 34.31 -21.96 -31.97
N ASP A 87 35.43 -22.46 -32.51
CA ASP A 87 35.41 -23.25 -33.75
C ASP A 87 34.64 -24.57 -33.57
N MET A 88 33.94 -25.02 -34.64
CA MET A 88 33.56 -26.41 -34.94
C MET A 88 33.20 -26.52 -36.46
N PRO A 89 33.11 -27.73 -37.06
CA PRO A 89 33.77 -27.97 -38.36
C PRO A 89 32.87 -28.14 -39.59
N LEU A 90 33.53 -28.35 -40.73
CA LEU A 90 32.98 -28.64 -42.06
C LEU A 90 32.26 -30.00 -42.16
N SER A 91 31.04 -30.01 -42.71
CA SER A 91 30.47 -31.02 -43.66
C SER A 91 28.94 -30.83 -43.79
N ALA A 92 28.28 -30.83 -44.96
CA ALA A 92 28.73 -30.65 -46.35
C ALA A 92 27.51 -30.30 -47.26
N SER A 93 27.76 -29.66 -48.41
CA SER A 93 26.79 -29.37 -49.50
C SER A 93 25.64 -28.38 -49.18
N THR A 94 25.14 -27.56 -50.13
CA THR A 94 25.36 -27.48 -51.59
C THR A 94 25.62 -26.05 -52.11
N ARG A 95 26.56 -25.92 -53.07
CA ARG A 95 26.62 -24.95 -54.19
C ARG A 95 25.82 -23.63 -54.11
N SER A 96 26.54 -22.50 -54.14
CA SER A 96 26.31 -21.44 -55.15
C SER A 96 27.47 -20.43 -55.20
N GLY A 97 28.45 -20.66 -56.07
CA GLY A 97 29.48 -19.66 -56.38
C GLY A 97 28.97 -18.65 -57.40
N LYS A 98 28.62 -17.43 -56.97
CA LYS A 98 28.49 -16.27 -57.85
C LYS A 98 29.69 -15.35 -57.64
N ASN A 99 30.55 -15.26 -58.65
CA ASN A 99 31.64 -14.29 -58.67
C ASN A 99 31.04 -12.90 -58.82
N LEU A 100 30.95 -12.15 -57.72
CA LEU A 100 30.59 -10.72 -57.76
C LEU A 100 31.58 -10.00 -58.68
N THR A 101 31.06 -9.24 -59.64
CA THR A 101 31.87 -8.45 -60.57
C THR A 101 32.68 -7.39 -59.82
N LEU A 102 33.78 -6.91 -60.39
CA LEU A 102 34.58 -5.83 -59.80
C LEU A 102 33.75 -4.59 -59.42
N LYS A 103 32.65 -4.33 -60.13
CA LYS A 103 31.70 -3.22 -59.86
C LYS A 103 30.78 -3.49 -58.66
N GLU A 104 30.39 -4.74 -58.43
CA GLU A 104 29.63 -5.14 -57.23
C GLU A 104 30.54 -5.24 -55.99
N GLN A 105 31.79 -5.66 -56.20
CA GLN A 105 32.84 -5.62 -55.17
C GLN A 105 33.15 -4.17 -54.78
N SER A 106 33.37 -3.26 -55.75
CA SER A 106 33.61 -1.85 -55.46
C SER A 106 32.41 -1.18 -54.79
N SER A 107 31.18 -1.45 -55.24
CA SER A 107 29.95 -0.96 -54.58
C SER A 107 29.81 -1.47 -53.14
N THR A 108 30.25 -2.69 -52.85
CA THR A 108 30.21 -3.25 -51.51
C THR A 108 31.32 -2.69 -50.62
N ILE A 109 32.52 -2.45 -51.16
CA ILE A 109 33.61 -1.73 -50.47
C ILE A 109 33.20 -0.28 -50.18
N GLU A 110 32.57 0.41 -51.12
CA GLU A 110 32.08 1.79 -50.97
C GLU A 110 30.98 1.88 -49.89
N ARG A 111 30.05 0.92 -49.87
CA ARG A 111 29.03 0.79 -48.82
C ARG A 111 29.66 0.55 -47.44
N LEU A 112 30.56 -0.43 -47.33
CA LEU A 112 31.27 -0.74 -46.08
C LEU A 112 32.17 0.42 -45.61
N SER A 113 32.75 1.19 -46.54
CA SER A 113 33.53 2.40 -46.24
C SER A 113 32.64 3.49 -45.64
N LYS A 114 31.44 3.70 -46.22
CA LYS A 114 30.44 4.64 -45.71
C LYS A 114 29.90 4.22 -44.33
N GLU A 115 29.57 2.94 -44.16
CA GLU A 115 29.20 2.35 -42.86
C GLU A 115 30.34 2.50 -41.82
N ASN A 116 31.60 2.35 -42.23
CA ASN A 116 32.76 2.56 -41.35
C ASN A 116 32.94 4.04 -40.95
N PHE A 117 32.62 4.98 -41.84
CA PHE A 117 32.63 6.41 -41.57
C PHE A 117 31.50 6.82 -40.62
N ASP A 118 30.28 6.34 -40.85
CA ASP A 118 29.13 6.59 -39.97
C ASP A 118 29.35 5.95 -38.58
N LEU A 119 29.97 4.77 -38.51
CA LEU A 119 30.41 4.15 -37.25
C LEU A 119 31.48 5.00 -36.54
N LYS A 120 32.46 5.56 -37.26
CA LYS A 120 33.47 6.48 -36.67
C LYS A 120 32.85 7.76 -36.13
N LEU A 121 31.92 8.38 -36.87
CA LEU A 121 31.14 9.52 -36.37
C LEU A 121 30.36 9.14 -35.12
N LYS A 122 29.69 7.98 -35.10
CA LYS A 122 28.92 7.54 -33.94
C LYS A 122 29.80 7.22 -32.74
N VAL A 123 30.98 6.65 -32.94
CA VAL A 123 31.99 6.48 -31.87
C VAL A 123 32.46 7.86 -31.36
N MET A 124 32.80 8.80 -32.25
CA MET A 124 33.22 10.15 -31.87
C MET A 124 32.17 10.88 -31.01
N PHE A 125 30.89 10.86 -31.42
CA PHE A 125 29.81 11.48 -30.65
C PHE A 125 29.49 10.73 -29.33
N LEU A 126 29.71 9.41 -29.27
CA LEU A 126 29.58 8.65 -28.03
C LEU A 126 30.74 8.93 -27.07
N SER A 127 31.98 9.08 -27.57
CA SER A 127 33.13 9.53 -26.76
C SER A 127 32.94 10.95 -26.24
N ASP A 128 32.62 11.92 -27.11
CA ASP A 128 32.36 13.30 -26.71
C ASP A 128 31.21 13.41 -25.68
N ARG A 129 30.17 12.57 -25.79
CA ARG A 129 29.11 12.48 -24.78
C ARG A 129 29.55 11.79 -23.50
N LEU A 130 30.40 10.77 -23.56
CA LEU A 130 30.95 10.07 -22.40
C LEU A 130 31.89 10.98 -21.60
N ASP A 131 32.76 11.72 -22.29
CA ASP A 131 33.68 12.68 -21.70
C ASP A 131 32.89 13.78 -20.96
N LYS A 132 31.84 14.34 -21.59
CA LYS A 132 30.95 15.34 -20.98
C LYS A 132 30.17 14.84 -19.77
N LEU A 133 29.71 13.58 -19.79
CA LEU A 133 29.08 12.93 -18.63
C LEU A 133 30.10 12.68 -17.51
N SER A 134 31.34 12.30 -17.87
CA SER A 134 32.41 12.08 -16.89
C SER A 134 32.87 13.38 -16.22
N GLU A 135 33.00 14.48 -16.96
CA GLU A 135 33.27 15.80 -16.37
C GLU A 135 32.16 16.24 -15.42
N GLU A 136 30.89 15.95 -15.75
CA GLU A 136 29.77 16.36 -14.93
C GLU A 136 29.76 15.59 -13.60
N GLY A 137 29.89 14.26 -13.62
CA GLY A 137 30.04 13.45 -12.41
C GLY A 137 31.31 13.78 -11.60
N VAL A 138 32.43 14.09 -12.26
CA VAL A 138 33.66 14.54 -11.57
C VAL A 138 33.46 15.91 -10.90
N ARG A 139 32.74 16.84 -11.55
CA ARG A 139 32.39 18.14 -10.94
C ARG A 139 31.45 17.96 -9.74
N GLU A 140 30.46 17.08 -9.87
CA GLU A 140 29.48 16.77 -8.83
C GLU A 140 30.13 16.14 -7.59
N MET A 141 30.99 15.12 -7.79
CA MET A 141 31.84 14.51 -6.76
C MET A 141 32.80 15.52 -6.09
N ILE A 142 33.29 16.53 -6.83
CA ILE A 142 34.12 17.60 -6.28
C ILE A 142 33.30 18.55 -5.40
N SER A 143 32.08 18.94 -5.80
CA SER A 143 31.18 19.72 -4.93
C SER A 143 30.79 18.95 -3.67
N GLU A 144 30.43 17.67 -3.78
CA GLU A 144 30.15 16.80 -2.64
C GLU A 144 31.38 16.70 -1.71
N ASN A 145 32.58 16.56 -2.25
CA ASN A 145 33.82 16.57 -1.46
C ASN A 145 34.13 17.91 -0.77
N VAL A 146 33.61 19.03 -1.28
CA VAL A 146 33.69 20.34 -0.61
C VAL A 146 32.63 20.42 0.49
N GLU A 147 31.41 19.98 0.23
CA GLU A 147 30.29 19.97 1.17
C GLU A 147 30.55 19.03 2.36
N LEU A 148 31.04 17.82 2.11
CA LEU A 148 31.49 16.89 3.16
C LEU A 148 32.63 17.47 3.99
N LYS A 149 33.52 18.28 3.41
CA LYS A 149 34.57 18.98 4.16
C LYS A 149 34.03 20.15 4.99
N THR A 150 33.06 20.91 4.50
CA THR A 150 32.39 21.94 5.33
C THR A 150 31.58 21.31 6.45
N ASN A 151 30.86 20.24 6.19
CA ASN A 151 30.07 19.51 7.19
C ASN A 151 30.98 18.85 8.24
N LEU A 152 32.11 18.25 7.83
CA LEU A 152 33.14 17.77 8.75
C LEU A 152 33.74 18.91 9.60
N ALA A 153 33.98 20.09 9.03
CA ALA A 153 34.50 21.24 9.77
C ALA A 153 33.48 21.83 10.77
N VAL A 154 32.19 21.85 10.42
CA VAL A 154 31.08 22.19 11.34
C VAL A 154 30.99 21.16 12.46
N ILE A 155 30.91 19.87 12.14
CA ILE A 155 30.87 18.78 13.13
C ILE A 155 32.10 18.81 14.05
N GLN A 156 33.30 19.12 13.55
CA GLN A 156 34.50 19.30 14.39
C GLN A 156 34.41 20.53 15.30
N ARG A 157 33.82 21.64 14.83
CA ARG A 157 33.57 22.85 15.63
C ARG A 157 32.56 22.56 16.74
N ASP A 158 31.52 21.81 16.42
CA ASP A 158 30.42 21.51 17.35
C ASP A 158 30.82 20.41 18.34
N ASN A 159 31.56 19.38 17.91
CA ASN A 159 32.17 18.42 18.83
C ASN A 159 33.16 19.11 19.78
N LYS A 160 33.84 20.17 19.34
CA LYS A 160 34.70 21.02 20.20
C LYS A 160 33.90 21.95 21.13
N ALA A 161 32.70 22.40 20.73
CA ALA A 161 31.77 23.13 21.59
C ALA A 161 31.14 22.22 22.65
N LEU A 162 30.67 21.04 22.25
CA LEU A 162 30.15 19.99 23.14
C LEU A 162 31.22 19.53 24.13
N ARG A 163 32.47 19.30 23.71
CA ARG A 163 33.58 18.98 24.64
C ARG A 163 33.93 20.10 25.61
N ARG A 164 33.59 21.37 25.32
CA ARG A 164 33.67 22.45 26.30
C ARG A 164 32.50 22.40 27.27
N ARG A 165 31.27 22.27 26.76
CA ARG A 165 30.04 22.20 27.57
C ARG A 165 30.03 20.98 28.49
N VAL A 166 30.54 19.83 28.03
CA VAL A 166 30.80 18.64 28.85
C VAL A 166 31.81 18.96 29.95
N LYS A 167 32.96 19.57 29.66
CA LYS A 167 33.93 19.97 30.70
C LYS A 167 33.40 21.01 31.68
N GLU A 168 32.47 21.85 31.23
CA GLU A 168 31.81 22.88 32.05
C GLU A 168 30.78 22.23 33.00
N LEU A 169 30.00 21.27 32.50
CA LEU A 169 29.08 20.44 33.30
C LEU A 169 29.83 19.48 34.25
N GLU A 170 30.94 18.87 33.80
CA GLU A 170 31.86 18.07 34.63
C GLU A 170 32.46 18.93 35.75
N LYS A 171 32.80 20.20 35.46
CA LYS A 171 33.28 21.15 36.47
C LYS A 171 32.16 21.54 37.44
N GLN A 172 30.95 21.86 36.97
CA GLN A 172 29.81 22.17 37.84
C GLN A 172 29.46 20.99 38.76
N LEU A 173 29.35 19.78 38.20
CA LEU A 173 29.11 18.55 38.97
C LEU A 173 30.22 18.29 40.01
N LYS A 174 31.46 18.67 39.71
CA LYS A 174 32.57 18.58 40.66
C LYS A 174 32.57 19.69 41.71
N ASP A 175 32.29 20.93 41.34
CA ASP A 175 32.15 22.05 42.27
C ASP A 175 30.99 21.80 43.27
N ASP A 176 29.93 21.09 42.84
CA ASP A 176 28.83 20.62 43.70
C ASP A 176 29.22 19.41 44.58
N GLN A 177 30.03 18.47 44.07
CA GLN A 177 30.50 17.30 44.85
C GLN A 177 31.59 17.65 45.88
N ASP A 178 32.50 18.57 45.56
CA ASP A 178 33.57 19.04 46.46
C ASP A 178 33.03 20.01 47.55
N ARG A 179 31.70 20.20 47.66
CA ARG A 179 31.02 21.01 48.68
C ARG A 179 30.43 20.14 49.81
N PRO A 180 31.09 19.97 50.97
CA PRO A 180 30.63 19.03 51.99
C PRO A 180 29.36 19.53 52.71
N GLY A 181 28.28 18.75 52.63
CA GLY A 181 26.98 19.11 53.20
C GLY A 181 26.95 19.20 54.72
N THR A 182 27.11 20.40 55.28
CA THR A 182 26.88 20.72 56.70
C THR A 182 26.18 22.08 56.86
N ALA A 183 25.61 22.33 58.05
CA ALA A 183 24.98 23.59 58.46
C ALA A 183 23.67 24.02 57.74
N ARG A 184 22.57 23.33 58.06
CA ARG A 184 21.30 24.05 58.36
C ARG A 184 21.51 24.88 59.64
N SER A 185 21.63 26.21 59.55
CA SER A 185 21.15 27.15 60.60
C SER A 185 21.42 28.63 60.29
N GLY A 186 20.34 29.41 60.12
CA GLY A 186 20.16 30.81 60.53
C GLY A 186 21.21 31.90 60.23
N GLY A 187 20.78 33.01 59.60
CA GLY A 187 21.54 34.27 59.67
C GLY A 187 21.28 35.33 58.60
N SER A 188 20.15 36.04 58.69
CA SER A 188 19.96 37.43 58.21
C SER A 188 20.06 37.79 56.71
N SER A 189 18.99 38.41 56.22
CA SER A 189 18.98 39.55 55.27
C SER A 189 19.76 39.44 53.94
N ASN A 190 19.10 38.92 52.90
CA ASN A 190 18.92 39.67 51.64
C ASN A 190 17.66 39.20 50.89
N ASP A 191 16.51 39.48 51.47
CA ASP A 191 15.21 38.85 51.22
C ASP A 191 14.43 39.55 50.08
N SER A 192 15.01 39.58 48.87
CA SER A 192 14.38 40.29 47.72
C SER A 192 14.78 39.79 46.32
N SER A 193 15.90 39.05 46.16
CA SER A 193 16.31 38.55 44.85
C SER A 193 15.96 37.08 44.62
N SER A 194 15.92 36.25 45.67
CA SER A 194 15.61 34.81 45.54
C SER A 194 14.15 34.53 45.22
N ASP A 195 13.22 35.37 45.68
CA ASP A 195 11.79 35.21 45.39
C ASP A 195 11.48 35.55 43.93
N HIS A 196 12.12 36.57 43.35
CA HIS A 196 11.99 36.88 41.91
C HIS A 196 12.56 35.74 41.05
N ASP A 197 13.74 35.24 41.42
CA ASP A 197 14.43 34.11 40.77
C ASP A 197 13.64 32.78 40.93
N ALA A 198 12.78 32.67 41.95
CA ALA A 198 11.87 31.55 42.16
C ALA A 198 10.55 31.73 41.39
N GLN A 199 9.98 32.94 41.41
CA GLN A 199 8.76 33.30 40.68
C GLN A 199 8.97 33.20 39.17
N GLU A 200 10.08 33.68 38.62
CA GLU A 200 10.42 33.49 37.19
C GLU A 200 10.45 32.00 36.81
N ARG A 201 10.97 31.13 37.67
CA ARG A 201 11.00 29.67 37.41
C ARG A 201 9.64 29.00 37.60
N GLU A 202 8.80 29.52 38.49
CA GLU A 202 7.43 29.04 38.68
C GLU A 202 6.54 29.51 37.52
N GLU A 203 6.71 30.74 37.03
CA GLU A 203 6.08 31.29 35.83
C GLU A 203 6.55 30.58 34.55
N GLU A 204 7.85 30.31 34.39
CA GLU A 204 8.36 29.45 33.31
C GLU A 204 7.76 28.02 33.39
N LEU A 205 7.63 27.44 34.59
CA LEU A 205 6.99 26.14 34.77
C LEU A 205 5.48 26.17 34.53
N ILE A 206 4.79 27.26 34.83
CA ILE A 206 3.37 27.45 34.52
C ILE A 206 3.20 27.63 33.01
N TYR A 207 3.96 28.51 32.37
CA TYR A 207 3.94 28.71 30.92
C TYR A 207 4.27 27.43 30.14
N LEU A 208 5.27 26.65 30.58
CA LEU A 208 5.59 25.37 29.97
C LEU A 208 4.52 24.29 30.23
N ARG A 209 3.77 24.36 31.34
CA ARG A 209 2.62 23.47 31.57
C ARG A 209 1.43 23.86 30.71
N GLU A 210 1.05 25.14 30.73
CA GLU A 210 -0.03 25.72 29.93
C GLU A 210 0.20 25.44 28.45
N ARG A 211 1.41 25.65 27.94
CA ARG A 211 1.78 25.35 26.55
C ARG A 211 1.82 23.86 26.22
N VAL A 212 2.10 22.99 27.19
CA VAL A 212 1.94 21.53 27.03
C VAL A 212 0.46 21.15 27.05
N GLU A 213 -0.38 21.84 27.82
CA GLU A 213 -1.84 21.65 27.87
C GLU A 213 -2.53 22.18 26.60
N GLU A 214 -2.07 23.29 26.02
CA GLU A 214 -2.40 23.73 24.65
C GLU A 214 -2.04 22.64 23.62
N TYR A 215 -0.84 22.08 23.68
CA TYR A 215 -0.45 21.02 22.74
C TYR A 215 -1.21 19.70 22.97
N VAL A 216 -1.56 19.35 24.21
CA VAL A 216 -2.42 18.19 24.51
C VAL A 216 -3.83 18.41 23.98
N THR A 217 -4.43 19.56 24.24
CA THR A 217 -5.79 19.89 23.77
C THR A 217 -5.85 20.02 22.24
N GLU A 218 -4.83 20.57 21.58
CA GLU A 218 -4.75 20.59 20.11
C GLU A 218 -4.49 19.18 19.53
N ILE A 219 -3.70 18.33 20.18
CA ILE A 219 -3.53 16.92 19.78
C ILE A 219 -4.85 16.15 19.95
N GLU A 220 -5.63 16.41 20.99
CA GLU A 220 -6.97 15.83 21.16
C GLU A 220 -7.97 16.38 20.14
N ARG A 221 -7.92 17.68 19.84
CA ARG A 221 -8.73 18.31 18.78
C ARG A 221 -8.41 17.71 17.41
N LEU A 222 -7.13 17.56 17.05
CA LEU A 222 -6.68 16.93 15.81
C LEU A 222 -7.02 15.43 15.75
N ARG A 223 -6.99 14.71 16.88
CA ARG A 223 -7.50 13.34 16.96
C ARG A 223 -9.00 13.27 16.74
N ASN A 224 -9.77 14.19 17.33
CA ASN A 224 -11.22 14.26 17.15
C ASN A 224 -11.59 14.65 15.71
N ASP A 225 -10.91 15.61 15.09
CA ASP A 225 -11.01 15.94 13.66
C ASP A 225 -10.69 14.73 12.78
N SER A 226 -9.63 13.97 13.10
CA SER A 226 -9.24 12.76 12.37
C SER A 226 -10.32 11.67 12.50
N MET A 227 -10.82 11.43 13.71
CA MET A 227 -11.91 10.48 13.98
C MET A 227 -13.20 10.89 13.28
N ALA A 228 -13.53 12.19 13.24
CA ALA A 228 -14.68 12.72 12.52
C ALA A 228 -14.54 12.50 11.01
N LYS A 229 -13.39 12.85 10.42
CA LYS A 229 -13.10 12.61 9.00
C LYS A 229 -13.08 11.11 8.65
N GLU A 230 -12.61 10.25 9.54
CA GLU A 230 -12.65 8.80 9.35
C GLU A 230 -14.07 8.22 9.51
N ALA A 231 -14.91 8.82 10.37
CA ALA A 231 -16.32 8.49 10.50
C ALA A 231 -17.15 8.98 9.29
N GLU A 232 -16.85 10.15 8.74
CA GLU A 232 -17.43 10.63 7.49
C GLU A 232 -16.97 9.80 6.30
N LYS A 233 -15.69 9.43 6.22
CA LYS A 233 -15.18 8.48 5.22
C LYS A 233 -15.86 7.11 5.35
N ARG A 234 -16.13 6.61 6.56
CA ARG A 234 -16.96 5.41 6.77
C ARG A 234 -18.38 5.62 6.27
N LYS A 235 -19.07 6.70 6.64
CA LYS A 235 -20.43 7.02 6.15
C LYS A 235 -20.47 7.09 4.62
N LEU A 236 -19.53 7.78 3.98
CA LEU A 236 -19.39 7.82 2.52
C LEU A 236 -19.18 6.42 1.92
N SER A 237 -18.27 5.62 2.49
CA SER A 237 -18.06 4.23 2.04
C SER A 237 -19.28 3.35 2.26
N GLU A 238 -20.09 3.61 3.28
CA GLU A 238 -21.29 2.86 3.62
C GLU A 238 -22.50 3.29 2.78
N VAL A 239 -22.62 4.57 2.42
CA VAL A 239 -23.55 5.06 1.40
C VAL A 239 -23.21 4.45 0.05
N VAL A 240 -21.95 4.54 -0.41
CA VAL A 240 -21.48 3.93 -1.67
C VAL A 240 -21.68 2.41 -1.67
N ARG A 241 -21.39 1.72 -0.55
CA ARG A 241 -21.64 0.28 -0.40
C ARG A 241 -23.15 -0.03 -0.42
N SER A 242 -23.98 0.77 0.25
CA SER A 242 -25.44 0.57 0.22
C SER A 242 -26.03 0.79 -1.17
N LEU A 243 -25.47 1.69 -1.97
CA LEU A 243 -25.84 1.92 -3.36
C LEU A 243 -25.43 0.72 -4.23
N GLY A 244 -24.22 0.20 -4.04
CA GLY A 244 -23.69 -0.98 -4.73
C GLY A 244 -24.35 -2.32 -4.33
N GLU A 245 -24.88 -2.44 -3.10
CA GLU A 245 -25.66 -3.62 -2.67
C GLU A 245 -27.13 -3.51 -3.13
N ARG A 246 -27.69 -2.30 -3.30
CA ARG A 246 -29.08 -2.08 -3.75
C ARG A 246 -29.27 -2.15 -5.26
N THR A 247 -28.24 -1.90 -6.07
CA THR A 247 -28.30 -2.02 -7.54
C THR A 247 -28.46 -3.46 -8.06
N SER A 248 -28.45 -4.47 -7.17
CA SER A 248 -28.45 -5.88 -7.55
C SER A 248 -29.83 -6.54 -7.68
N GLY A 249 -30.95 -5.80 -7.64
CA GLY A 249 -32.27 -6.43 -7.83
C GLY A 249 -33.48 -5.50 -7.92
N ASN A 250 -33.98 -5.31 -9.15
CA ASN A 250 -35.33 -4.87 -9.53
C ASN A 250 -36.12 -4.06 -8.48
N LEU A 251 -35.73 -2.80 -8.24
CA LEU A 251 -36.71 -1.80 -7.83
C LEU A 251 -37.56 -1.38 -9.04
N GLY A 252 -38.71 -0.75 -8.81
CA GLY A 252 -39.48 -0.18 -9.90
C GLY A 252 -38.74 1.00 -10.53
N SER A 253 -38.73 1.13 -11.86
CA SER A 253 -38.17 2.30 -12.56
C SER A 253 -38.78 3.64 -12.10
N GLN A 254 -39.94 3.60 -11.43
CA GLN A 254 -40.55 4.73 -10.75
C GLN A 254 -39.85 5.05 -9.41
N GLU A 255 -39.60 4.05 -8.56
CA GLU A 255 -38.89 4.21 -7.29
C GLU A 255 -37.44 4.62 -7.51
N GLU A 256 -36.79 4.09 -8.55
CA GLU A 256 -35.47 4.54 -8.98
C GLU A 256 -35.51 6.00 -9.46
N ALA A 257 -36.50 6.38 -10.28
CA ALA A 257 -36.66 7.76 -10.74
C ALA A 257 -36.96 8.74 -9.58
N ASP A 258 -37.77 8.35 -8.60
CA ASP A 258 -38.08 9.15 -7.43
C ASP A 258 -36.86 9.27 -6.49
N VAL A 259 -36.02 8.24 -6.36
CA VAL A 259 -34.73 8.32 -5.64
C VAL A 259 -33.69 9.16 -6.41
N TRP A 260 -33.62 9.06 -7.73
CA TRP A 260 -32.78 9.95 -8.55
C TRP A 260 -33.26 11.40 -8.48
N LYS A 261 -34.57 11.63 -8.33
CA LYS A 261 -35.15 12.96 -8.13
C LYS A 261 -34.84 13.51 -6.75
N ASP A 262 -35.03 12.74 -5.67
CA ASP A 262 -34.64 13.13 -4.30
C ASP A 262 -33.13 13.45 -4.21
N LEU A 263 -32.29 12.65 -4.89
CA LEU A 263 -30.85 12.86 -4.95
C LEU A 263 -30.48 14.09 -5.79
N LEU A 264 -31.17 14.32 -6.92
CA LEU A 264 -30.99 15.52 -7.73
C LEU A 264 -31.43 16.77 -6.97
N GLU A 265 -32.57 16.73 -6.28
CA GLU A 265 -33.11 17.84 -5.47
C GLU A 265 -32.17 18.16 -4.29
N GLN A 266 -31.62 17.15 -3.63
CA GLN A 266 -30.60 17.29 -2.57
C GLN A 266 -29.24 17.79 -3.10
N GLU A 267 -28.84 17.39 -4.30
CA GLU A 267 -27.61 17.86 -4.96
C GLU A 267 -27.77 19.28 -5.53
N THR A 268 -28.96 19.68 -5.99
CA THR A 268 -29.27 21.07 -6.32
C THR A 268 -29.37 21.94 -5.07
N ALA A 269 -29.92 21.45 -3.96
CA ALA A 269 -29.91 22.17 -2.69
C ALA A 269 -28.49 22.35 -2.14
N ARG A 270 -27.59 21.37 -2.33
CA ARG A 270 -26.16 21.50 -2.03
C ARG A 270 -25.46 22.51 -2.94
N ARG A 271 -25.75 22.51 -4.25
CA ARG A 271 -25.24 23.55 -5.17
C ARG A 271 -25.75 24.93 -4.79
N GLU A 272 -27.06 25.08 -4.58
CA GLU A 272 -27.67 26.36 -4.20
C GLU A 272 -27.12 26.87 -2.87
N GLN A 273 -26.94 26.01 -1.85
CA GLN A 273 -26.25 26.39 -0.61
C GLN A 273 -24.80 26.80 -0.87
N SER A 274 -24.04 26.04 -1.68
CA SER A 274 -22.66 26.39 -2.02
C SER A 274 -22.54 27.64 -2.88
N ASP A 275 -23.52 27.94 -3.72
CA ASP A 275 -23.58 29.15 -4.56
C ASP A 275 -24.05 30.36 -3.75
N GLU A 276 -24.93 30.17 -2.77
CA GLU A 276 -25.34 31.19 -1.82
C GLU A 276 -24.23 31.51 -0.80
N ASP A 277 -23.44 30.51 -0.39
CA ASP A 277 -22.23 30.73 0.41
C ASP A 277 -21.09 31.31 -0.46
N ASN A 278 -20.97 30.95 -1.75
CA ASN A 278 -20.08 31.64 -2.69
C ASN A 278 -20.54 33.09 -2.96
N ARG A 279 -21.84 33.39 -2.98
CA ARG A 279 -22.37 34.77 -3.06
C ARG A 279 -21.98 35.54 -1.82
N LYS A 280 -22.24 35.03 -0.62
CA LYS A 280 -21.78 35.64 0.65
C LYS A 280 -20.27 35.88 0.62
N LEU A 281 -19.47 34.88 0.28
CA LEU A 281 -18.01 35.03 0.19
C LEU A 281 -17.58 36.05 -0.87
N ARG A 282 -18.31 36.19 -1.98
CA ARG A 282 -18.08 37.24 -3.01
C ARG A 282 -18.53 38.62 -2.55
N ASP A 283 -19.62 38.74 -1.80
CA ASP A 283 -20.12 39.98 -1.22
C ASP A 283 -19.25 40.45 -0.05
N GLU A 284 -18.69 39.52 0.73
CA GLU A 284 -17.68 39.80 1.75
C GLU A 284 -16.33 40.14 1.12
N LEU A 285 -15.91 39.44 0.05
CA LEU A 285 -14.78 39.87 -0.78
C LEU A 285 -15.02 41.24 -1.41
N PHE A 286 -16.25 41.58 -1.82
CA PHE A 286 -16.59 42.88 -2.38
C PHE A 286 -16.56 43.96 -1.30
N ARG A 287 -17.11 43.70 -0.11
CA ARG A 287 -17.06 44.59 1.06
C ARG A 287 -15.62 44.85 1.52
N ILE A 288 -14.83 43.79 1.71
CA ILE A 288 -13.39 43.89 2.04
C ILE A 288 -12.64 44.60 0.92
N LYS A 289 -12.92 44.32 -0.36
CA LYS A 289 -12.30 45.01 -1.50
C LYS A 289 -12.72 46.47 -1.62
N GLN A 290 -13.93 46.84 -1.19
CA GLN A 290 -14.39 48.22 -1.13
C GLN A 290 -13.68 48.99 -0.01
N GLU A 291 -13.56 48.38 1.17
CA GLU A 291 -12.71 48.88 2.29
C GLU A 291 -11.23 49.02 1.85
N MET A 292 -10.72 48.06 1.08
CA MET A 292 -9.35 48.05 0.52
C MET A 292 -9.14 49.06 -0.63
N SER A 293 -10.20 49.48 -1.33
CA SER A 293 -10.11 50.28 -2.57
C SER A 293 -10.33 51.78 -2.37
N SER A 294 -10.84 52.21 -1.22
CA SER A 294 -10.97 53.64 -0.89
C SER A 294 -9.66 54.27 -0.40
N GLY A 295 -8.65 53.46 -0.05
CA GLY A 295 -7.29 53.92 0.29
C GLY A 295 -6.31 53.79 -0.87
N HIS A 296 -6.05 54.88 -1.61
CA HIS A 296 -5.02 54.90 -2.65
C HIS A 296 -3.60 54.78 -2.05
N GLY A 297 -2.71 53.96 -2.63
CA GLY A 297 -1.33 53.81 -2.14
C GLY A 297 -0.34 53.11 -3.10
N GLY A 298 -0.67 51.90 -3.57
CA GLY A 298 0.07 51.19 -4.62
C GLY A 298 1.30 50.37 -4.19
N LEU A 299 1.61 49.34 -5.00
CA LEU A 299 2.72 48.38 -4.91
C LEU A 299 2.73 47.47 -3.64
N HIS A 300 2.80 46.14 -3.71
CA HIS A 300 3.13 45.24 -4.84
C HIS A 300 2.04 44.19 -5.13
N HIS A 301 2.21 43.50 -6.26
CA HIS A 301 1.21 42.69 -6.96
C HIS A 301 1.79 41.29 -7.26
N THR A 302 1.02 40.23 -6.96
CA THR A 302 1.04 38.89 -7.64
C THR A 302 2.32 38.02 -7.59
N THR A 303 2.37 36.75 -8.03
CA THR A 303 1.42 35.59 -8.06
C THR A 303 2.22 34.38 -8.59
N ASN A 304 1.91 33.14 -8.15
CA ASN A 304 2.51 31.88 -8.62
C ASN A 304 4.03 31.79 -8.29
N ILE A 305 4.79 30.71 -8.49
CA ILE A 305 4.71 29.59 -9.44
C ILE A 305 5.14 28.25 -8.80
N TYR A 306 4.46 27.16 -9.16
CA TYR A 306 4.97 25.79 -9.04
C TYR A 306 5.69 25.38 -10.34
N ASN A 307 6.70 24.51 -10.22
CA ASN A 307 7.32 23.65 -11.25
C ASN A 307 8.53 24.12 -12.10
N ILE A 308 9.52 23.19 -12.17
CA ILE A 308 10.44 22.83 -13.28
C ILE A 308 11.74 23.65 -13.50
N THR A 309 12.81 23.14 -12.88
CA THR A 309 14.05 22.64 -13.51
C THR A 309 14.74 23.41 -14.66
N LYS A 310 15.87 24.09 -14.36
CA LYS A 310 17.17 23.91 -15.08
C LYS A 310 18.39 24.58 -14.42
N LYS A 311 19.58 24.19 -14.93
CA LYS A 311 20.95 24.39 -14.39
C LYS A 311 21.47 25.86 -14.33
N PRO A 312 22.56 26.15 -13.58
CA PRO A 312 22.87 27.50 -13.08
C PRO A 312 24.03 28.24 -13.77
N ARG A 313 24.16 29.56 -13.53
CA ARG A 313 25.46 30.27 -13.48
C ARG A 313 25.43 31.65 -12.79
N GLN A 314 26.50 31.91 -12.00
CA GLN A 314 27.30 33.15 -11.82
C GLN A 314 26.70 34.49 -12.35
N THR A 315 26.71 35.64 -11.64
CA THR A 315 27.80 36.30 -10.87
C THR A 315 27.32 37.36 -9.85
N SER A 316 28.09 37.58 -8.76
CA SER A 316 28.09 38.83 -7.93
C SER A 316 28.88 39.98 -8.63
N PRO A 317 29.01 41.25 -8.14
CA PRO A 317 28.90 41.84 -6.78
C PRO A 317 27.88 43.03 -6.70
N SER A 318 27.74 43.89 -5.67
CA SER A 318 28.68 44.39 -4.64
C SER A 318 28.03 44.97 -3.34
N ARG A 319 28.87 45.27 -2.33
CA ARG A 319 28.59 46.00 -1.06
C ARG A 319 28.98 47.49 -1.17
N PRO A 320 28.45 48.42 -0.34
CA PRO A 320 28.97 48.78 1.01
C PRO A 320 27.88 48.71 2.12
N VAL A 321 28.06 48.51 3.45
CA VAL A 321 29.06 48.92 4.48
C VAL A 321 28.78 50.31 5.12
N SER A 322 28.65 50.50 6.45
CA SER A 322 28.44 49.57 7.60
C SER A 322 28.17 50.32 8.95
N GLY A 323 27.31 49.79 9.84
CA GLY A 323 27.28 50.07 11.30
C GLY A 323 25.91 50.51 11.89
N LEU A 324 25.68 50.60 13.22
CA LEU A 324 26.21 49.89 14.40
C LEU A 324 25.46 50.38 15.68
N SER A 325 24.84 49.47 16.47
CA SER A 325 24.40 49.64 17.87
C SER A 325 23.29 50.68 18.22
N GLY A 326 22.36 50.30 19.10
CA GLY A 326 21.33 51.15 19.70
C GLY A 326 20.11 50.33 20.14
N ASP A 327 19.54 50.62 21.32
CA ASP A 327 18.49 49.84 21.99
C ASP A 327 17.45 50.77 22.67
N VAL A 328 16.39 50.19 23.26
CA VAL A 328 15.31 50.81 24.09
C VAL A 328 14.07 51.33 23.32
N GLU A 329 12.94 51.33 24.02
CA GLU A 329 11.57 51.18 23.52
C GLU A 329 10.70 52.47 23.51
N THR A 330 9.41 52.27 23.20
CA THR A 330 8.19 52.96 23.68
C THR A 330 7.29 53.68 22.65
N ASN A 331 6.00 53.76 23.04
CA ASN A 331 4.80 53.85 22.21
C ASN A 331 4.28 55.31 22.07
N GLY A 332 3.55 55.63 20.99
CA GLY A 332 2.85 56.92 20.89
C GLY A 332 2.18 57.24 19.55
N GLY A 333 0.87 57.01 19.45
CA GLY A 333 0.07 57.47 18.30
C GLY A 333 -1.44 57.38 18.53
N PHE A 334 -2.12 58.53 18.72
CA PHE A 334 -3.58 58.57 18.95
C PHE A 334 -4.33 59.78 18.37
N SER A 335 -3.65 60.75 17.74
CA SER A 335 -4.26 62.03 17.33
C SER A 335 -4.92 62.05 15.93
N ALA A 336 -4.91 60.94 15.18
CA ALA A 336 -5.40 60.90 13.80
C ALA A 336 -6.91 60.58 13.67
N ALA A 337 -7.55 60.06 14.71
CA ALA A 337 -8.90 59.48 14.60
C ALA A 337 -10.03 60.52 14.51
N SER A 338 -9.86 61.73 15.04
CA SER A 338 -10.99 62.66 15.23
C SER A 338 -11.50 63.33 13.95
N THR A 339 -10.63 63.63 12.99
CA THR A 339 -11.02 64.30 11.74
C THR A 339 -11.75 63.38 10.78
N LEU A 340 -11.29 62.12 10.68
CA LEU A 340 -11.88 61.09 9.83
C LEU A 340 -13.36 60.83 10.16
N VAL A 341 -13.76 60.92 11.44
CA VAL A 341 -15.15 60.70 11.89
C VAL A 341 -16.10 61.81 11.41
N ASP A 342 -15.66 63.07 11.37
CA ASP A 342 -16.46 64.20 10.90
C ASP A 342 -16.53 64.31 9.37
N GLU A 343 -15.56 63.70 8.68
CA GLU A 343 -15.49 63.60 7.22
C GLU A 343 -16.40 62.45 6.73
N LEU A 344 -16.26 61.26 7.31
CA LEU A 344 -17.19 60.13 7.12
C LEU A 344 -18.64 60.50 7.46
N ARG A 345 -18.88 61.38 8.45
CA ARG A 345 -20.24 61.86 8.75
C ARG A 345 -20.86 62.60 7.57
N ARG A 346 -20.13 63.56 6.98
CA ARG A 346 -20.61 64.35 5.84
C ARG A 346 -20.85 63.49 4.61
N GLU A 347 -19.93 62.58 4.30
CA GLU A 347 -20.08 61.63 3.19
C GLU A 347 -21.30 60.72 3.41
N SER A 348 -21.49 60.21 4.64
CA SER A 348 -22.65 59.39 5.00
C SER A 348 -23.98 60.16 4.99
N GLU A 349 -23.98 61.49 5.19
CA GLU A 349 -25.15 62.34 5.02
C GLU A 349 -25.45 62.62 3.54
N GLN A 350 -24.42 62.92 2.74
CA GLN A 350 -24.53 63.15 1.30
C GLN A 350 -25.02 61.89 0.57
N LEU A 351 -24.41 60.73 0.81
CA LEU A 351 -24.84 59.45 0.23
C LEU A 351 -26.28 59.07 0.64
N ARG A 352 -26.73 59.44 1.86
CA ARG A 352 -28.15 59.29 2.23
C ARG A 352 -29.07 60.21 1.45
N HIS A 353 -28.64 61.43 1.15
CA HIS A 353 -29.43 62.37 0.36
C HIS A 353 -29.56 61.90 -1.10
N GLU A 354 -28.45 61.50 -1.73
CA GLU A 354 -28.43 60.95 -3.08
C GLU A 354 -29.23 59.65 -3.18
N ASN A 355 -29.14 58.74 -2.20
CA ASN A 355 -29.98 57.53 -2.19
C ASN A 355 -31.48 57.84 -1.98
N ALA A 356 -31.83 58.88 -1.22
CA ALA A 356 -33.20 59.36 -1.06
C ALA A 356 -33.74 60.18 -2.25
N GLU A 357 -32.85 60.68 -3.11
CA GLU A 357 -33.17 61.34 -4.37
C GLU A 357 -33.36 60.28 -5.48
N LEU A 358 -32.43 59.33 -5.62
CA LEU A 358 -32.58 58.17 -6.53
C LEU A 358 -33.83 57.33 -6.23
N ARG A 359 -34.20 57.14 -4.94
CA ARG A 359 -35.47 56.49 -4.58
C ARG A 359 -36.71 57.32 -4.95
N ARG A 360 -36.62 58.66 -4.94
CA ARG A 360 -37.69 59.54 -5.44
C ARG A 360 -37.77 59.50 -6.96
N GLU A 361 -36.64 59.48 -7.66
CA GLU A 361 -36.54 59.36 -9.11
C GLU A 361 -37.15 58.03 -9.60
N VAL A 362 -36.72 56.89 -9.03
CA VAL A 362 -37.30 55.57 -9.33
C VAL A 362 -38.79 55.50 -8.94
N GLY A 363 -39.19 56.14 -7.83
CA GLY A 363 -40.59 56.27 -7.44
C GLY A 363 -41.42 57.08 -8.45
N ALA A 364 -40.87 58.18 -8.98
CA ALA A 364 -41.49 59.02 -9.99
C ALA A 364 -41.59 58.29 -11.34
N GLN A 365 -40.54 57.57 -11.76
CA GLN A 365 -40.55 56.75 -12.97
C GLN A 365 -41.55 55.59 -12.88
N THR A 366 -41.62 54.92 -11.72
CA THR A 366 -42.64 53.89 -11.44
C THR A 366 -44.06 54.48 -11.45
N SER A 367 -44.23 55.68 -10.88
CA SER A 367 -45.50 56.42 -10.92
C SER A 367 -45.89 56.80 -12.35
N MET A 368 -44.96 57.28 -13.17
CA MET A 368 -45.17 57.59 -14.59
C MET A 368 -45.52 56.33 -15.41
N LEU A 369 -44.86 55.20 -15.17
CA LEU A 369 -45.20 53.91 -15.81
C LEU A 369 -46.60 53.46 -15.41
N THR A 370 -46.96 53.57 -14.13
CA THR A 370 -48.31 53.24 -13.64
C THR A 370 -49.36 54.20 -14.17
N SER A 371 -49.02 55.48 -14.34
CA SER A 371 -49.87 56.50 -14.96
C SER A 371 -50.08 56.21 -16.44
N ARG A 372 -49.01 55.89 -17.20
CA ARG A 372 -49.10 55.48 -18.60
C ARG A 372 -49.88 54.20 -18.81
N ASN A 373 -49.79 53.23 -17.89
CA ASN A 373 -50.63 52.04 -17.96
C ASN A 373 -52.10 52.35 -17.67
N ARG A 374 -52.43 53.23 -16.71
CA ARG A 374 -53.81 53.71 -16.49
C ARG A 374 -54.34 54.60 -17.60
N GLU A 375 -53.48 55.37 -18.26
CA GLU A 375 -53.79 56.17 -19.45
C GLU A 375 -54.05 55.26 -20.65
N LYS A 376 -53.21 54.24 -20.86
CA LYS A 376 -53.42 53.15 -21.82
C LYS A 376 -54.73 52.41 -21.55
N GLU A 377 -55.03 52.05 -20.30
CA GLU A 377 -56.30 51.42 -19.91
C GLU A 377 -57.49 52.36 -20.18
N ARG A 378 -57.40 53.66 -19.84
CA ARG A 378 -58.41 54.65 -20.22
C ARG A 378 -58.59 54.75 -21.73
N LEU A 379 -57.51 54.75 -22.51
CA LEU A 379 -57.57 54.81 -23.97
C LEU A 379 -58.17 53.53 -24.56
N TYR A 380 -57.93 52.35 -23.98
CA TYR A 380 -58.64 51.13 -24.35
C TYR A 380 -60.12 51.21 -23.98
N GLN A 381 -60.46 51.73 -22.79
CA GLN A 381 -61.84 51.93 -22.36
C GLN A 381 -62.56 52.96 -23.25
N GLU A 382 -61.89 54.04 -23.65
CA GLU A 382 -62.38 55.07 -24.56
C GLU A 382 -62.53 54.54 -25.99
N ILE A 383 -61.60 53.70 -26.48
CA ILE A 383 -61.73 52.98 -27.76
C ILE A 383 -62.90 51.98 -27.71
N GLU A 384 -63.17 51.36 -26.57
CA GLU A 384 -64.28 50.42 -26.38
C GLU A 384 -65.63 51.17 -26.27
N ASP A 385 -65.68 52.28 -25.54
CA ASP A 385 -66.85 53.17 -25.48
C ASP A 385 -67.11 53.84 -26.83
N LEU A 386 -66.08 54.23 -27.59
CA LEU A 386 -66.20 54.72 -28.97
C LEU A 386 -66.69 53.62 -29.93
N LYS A 387 -66.22 52.37 -29.79
CA LYS A 387 -66.79 51.21 -30.51
C LYS A 387 -68.27 50.99 -30.15
N MET A 388 -68.65 51.18 -28.89
CA MET A 388 -70.03 51.02 -28.43
C MET A 388 -70.92 52.19 -28.87
N ALA A 389 -70.38 53.41 -28.97
CA ALA A 389 -71.05 54.56 -29.59
C ALA A 389 -71.24 54.36 -31.10
N GLN A 390 -70.20 53.89 -31.81
CA GLN A 390 -70.25 53.56 -33.24
C GLN A 390 -71.22 52.41 -33.55
N ARG A 391 -71.51 51.53 -32.58
CA ARG A 391 -72.56 50.50 -32.64
C ARG A 391 -73.98 51.03 -32.38
N ARG A 392 -74.17 52.33 -32.07
CA ARG A 392 -75.48 52.87 -31.66
C ARG A 392 -75.91 54.20 -32.29
N GLY A 393 -75.15 54.75 -33.24
CA GLY A 393 -75.50 55.98 -33.99
C GLY A 393 -75.28 55.84 -35.49
N GLY A 394 -76.34 56.03 -36.28
CA GLY A 394 -76.30 56.00 -37.76
C GLY A 394 -75.70 57.25 -38.42
N PRO A 395 -75.54 57.25 -39.76
CA PRO A 395 -74.39 57.90 -40.40
C PRO A 395 -74.66 59.27 -41.05
N ALA A 396 -73.57 59.99 -41.32
CA ALA A 396 -73.48 61.08 -42.30
C ALA A 396 -72.27 60.82 -43.23
N PRO A 397 -72.44 60.73 -44.56
CA PRO A 397 -71.39 60.26 -45.48
C PRO A 397 -70.66 61.37 -46.26
N SER A 398 -69.36 61.20 -46.47
CA SER A 398 -68.54 61.88 -47.50
C SER A 398 -67.19 61.14 -47.59
N THR A 399 -66.59 60.80 -48.72
CA THR A 399 -66.97 60.91 -50.16
C THR A 399 -65.99 60.06 -50.98
N VAL A 400 -66.40 59.53 -52.16
CA VAL A 400 -65.57 58.77 -53.12
C VAL A 400 -65.10 57.39 -52.57
N ASP A 401 -65.27 56.23 -53.22
CA ASP A 401 -65.64 55.92 -54.60
C ASP A 401 -66.54 54.66 -54.67
N SER A 402 -67.67 54.71 -55.41
CA SER A 402 -68.56 53.57 -55.74
C SER A 402 -69.76 54.06 -56.58
N LEU A 403 -69.51 54.64 -57.76
CA LEU A 403 -70.56 55.30 -58.56
C LEU A 403 -70.49 54.99 -60.07
N LEU A 404 -70.21 53.73 -60.45
CA LEU A 404 -70.18 53.33 -61.86
C LEU A 404 -70.64 51.89 -62.20
N GLU A 405 -71.59 51.30 -61.46
CA GLU A 405 -72.25 50.08 -61.97
C GLU A 405 -73.73 49.91 -61.55
N ARG A 406 -74.48 49.22 -62.41
CA ARG A 406 -75.83 48.65 -62.20
C ARG A 406 -76.98 49.62 -61.94
N SER A 407 -77.25 50.42 -62.96
CA SER A 407 -78.63 50.44 -63.51
C SER A 407 -78.80 49.32 -64.55
N ALA A 408 -80.04 48.89 -64.79
CA ALA A 408 -80.45 47.75 -65.65
C ALA A 408 -80.03 46.35 -65.12
N SER A 409 -80.86 45.29 -65.12
CA SER A 409 -82.02 45.01 -66.00
C SER A 409 -83.16 44.22 -65.33
N ARG A 410 -84.41 44.64 -65.58
CA ARG A 410 -85.71 43.90 -65.61
C ARG A 410 -86.82 44.95 -65.74
N ALA A 411 -87.57 45.14 -66.83
CA ALA A 411 -88.20 44.24 -67.81
C ALA A 411 -89.36 43.41 -67.21
N GLY A 412 -90.63 43.76 -67.54
CA GLY A 412 -91.80 43.00 -67.03
C GLY A 412 -93.23 43.57 -67.23
N ALA A 413 -93.72 43.65 -68.48
CA ALA A 413 -95.13 43.44 -68.92
C ALA A 413 -96.29 44.47 -68.68
N HIS A 414 -97.18 44.52 -69.70
CA HIS A 414 -98.62 44.92 -69.73
C HIS A 414 -99.02 46.42 -69.60
N HIS A 415 -100.06 46.96 -70.28
CA HIS A 415 -100.93 46.43 -71.35
C HIS A 415 -101.66 47.52 -72.20
N ARG A 416 -101.72 47.34 -73.53
CA ARG A 416 -102.78 47.66 -74.55
C ARG A 416 -103.58 49.00 -74.57
N SER A 417 -103.89 49.45 -75.79
CA SER A 417 -104.66 50.66 -76.16
C SER A 417 -106.08 50.39 -76.74
N MET A 418 -106.98 51.40 -76.70
CA MET A 418 -108.22 51.57 -77.50
C MET A 418 -108.80 53.00 -77.32
N SER A 419 -109.66 53.59 -78.17
CA SER A 419 -109.93 53.47 -79.63
C SER A 419 -110.97 54.55 -80.09
N ARG A 420 -111.14 54.77 -81.42
CA ARG A 420 -112.28 55.49 -82.10
C ARG A 420 -112.30 57.03 -81.88
N VAL A 421 -113.02 57.89 -82.64
CA VAL A 421 -114.26 57.80 -83.48
C VAL A 421 -114.13 58.59 -84.81
N SER A 422 -115.03 58.38 -85.78
CA SER A 422 -115.07 58.95 -87.14
C SER A 422 -116.41 59.63 -87.54
N ALA A 423 -116.38 60.72 -88.31
CA ALA A 423 -117.49 61.33 -89.10
C ALA A 423 -116.90 62.15 -90.28
N SER A 424 -117.37 62.11 -91.55
CA SER A 424 -118.65 62.63 -92.15
C SER A 424 -118.79 64.17 -91.99
N ARG A 425 -119.06 65.03 -93.00
CA ARG A 425 -119.97 64.96 -94.18
C ARG A 425 -119.67 66.13 -95.18
N THR A 426 -119.36 65.92 -96.47
CA THR A 426 -120.21 65.97 -97.71
C THR A 426 -120.79 67.35 -98.17
N GLN A 427 -120.34 67.84 -99.34
CA GLN A 427 -121.09 68.48 -100.49
C GLN A 427 -120.06 68.79 -101.61
N MET A 428 -120.25 68.44 -102.90
CA MET A 428 -121.04 69.09 -103.99
C MET A 428 -120.58 70.54 -104.32
N THR A 429 -120.42 70.98 -105.57
CA THR A 429 -121.03 70.58 -106.88
C THR A 429 -120.04 70.44 -108.05
N GLU A 430 -120.52 70.09 -109.25
CA GLU A 430 -119.75 69.94 -110.50
C GLU A 430 -119.18 71.26 -111.09
N ILE A 431 -118.12 71.13 -111.91
CA ILE A 431 -117.97 71.67 -113.29
C ILE A 431 -116.68 71.08 -113.91
N ASP A 432 -116.64 70.95 -115.25
CA ASP A 432 -115.51 70.53 -116.11
C ASP A 432 -114.87 69.14 -115.83
N GLU A 433 -115.60 68.11 -116.27
CA GLU A 433 -115.27 66.67 -116.21
C GLU A 433 -113.87 66.31 -116.74
N LEU A 434 -113.35 67.02 -117.74
CA LEU A 434 -112.07 66.73 -118.40
C LEU A 434 -110.83 67.18 -117.61
N GLU A 435 -110.84 68.38 -117.01
CA GLU A 435 -109.74 68.81 -116.15
C GLU A 435 -109.71 67.98 -114.86
N ARG A 436 -110.89 67.54 -114.40
CA ARG A 436 -111.04 66.66 -113.25
C ARG A 436 -110.38 65.31 -113.45
N GLU A 437 -110.52 64.66 -114.60
CA GLU A 437 -109.86 63.36 -114.86
C GLU A 437 -108.32 63.50 -114.87
N GLU A 438 -107.76 64.57 -115.45
CA GLU A 438 -106.32 64.85 -115.35
C GLU A 438 -105.86 65.11 -113.91
N LEU A 439 -106.65 65.83 -113.10
CA LEU A 439 -106.34 66.10 -111.69
C LEU A 439 -106.46 64.85 -110.82
N GLU A 440 -107.45 63.99 -111.06
CA GLU A 440 -107.61 62.71 -110.34
C GLU A 440 -106.48 61.73 -110.71
N ASN A 441 -106.03 61.69 -111.96
CA ASN A 441 -104.83 60.92 -112.37
C ASN A 441 -103.54 61.46 -111.73
N LYS A 442 -103.33 62.78 -111.69
CA LYS A 442 -102.19 63.39 -110.98
C LYS A 442 -102.27 63.13 -109.47
N LEU A 443 -103.47 63.02 -108.90
CA LEU A 443 -103.72 62.59 -107.51
C LEU A 443 -103.47 61.08 -107.29
N ALA A 444 -103.64 60.24 -108.30
CA ALA A 444 -103.24 58.83 -108.25
C ALA A 444 -101.72 58.71 -108.27
N GLU A 445 -101.04 59.29 -109.27
CA GLU A 445 -99.58 59.31 -109.35
C GLU A 445 -98.91 59.83 -108.08
N THR A 446 -99.43 60.93 -107.49
CA THR A 446 -98.86 61.47 -106.26
C THR A 446 -99.15 60.60 -105.04
N ARG A 447 -100.28 59.90 -104.97
CA ARG A 447 -100.53 58.88 -103.93
C ARG A 447 -99.60 57.67 -104.08
N ASP A 448 -99.32 57.24 -105.30
CA ASP A 448 -98.43 56.12 -105.57
C ASP A 448 -96.98 56.48 -105.24
N LYS A 449 -96.51 57.67 -105.67
CA LYS A 449 -95.19 58.22 -105.28
C LYS A 449 -95.08 58.42 -103.76
N ILE A 450 -96.14 58.87 -103.09
CA ILE A 450 -96.18 58.94 -101.61
C ILE A 450 -96.15 57.56 -100.96
N SER A 451 -96.71 56.53 -101.59
CA SER A 451 -96.72 55.15 -101.09
C SER A 451 -95.37 54.45 -101.32
N GLU A 452 -94.74 54.69 -102.47
CA GLU A 452 -93.36 54.30 -102.77
C GLU A 452 -92.38 54.93 -101.78
N ILE A 453 -92.43 56.26 -101.58
CA ILE A 453 -91.58 56.96 -100.61
C ILE A 453 -91.83 56.45 -99.17
N LYS A 454 -93.06 56.05 -98.82
CA LYS A 454 -93.35 55.41 -97.53
C LYS A 454 -92.74 54.02 -97.40
N LEU A 455 -92.83 53.19 -98.44
CA LEU A 455 -92.19 51.86 -98.46
C LEU A 455 -90.66 51.98 -98.41
N GLN A 456 -90.07 52.94 -99.14
CA GLN A 456 -88.64 53.25 -99.06
C GLN A 456 -88.23 53.75 -97.68
N ASN A 457 -89.03 54.61 -97.03
CA ASN A 457 -88.77 55.02 -95.64
C ASN A 457 -88.90 53.86 -94.65
N GLN A 458 -89.88 52.96 -94.83
CA GLN A 458 -90.04 51.78 -93.98
C GLN A 458 -88.91 50.77 -94.17
N GLU A 459 -88.41 50.59 -95.39
CA GLU A 459 -87.27 49.72 -95.66
C GLU A 459 -85.97 50.33 -95.14
N LEU A 460 -85.73 51.64 -95.34
CA LEU A 460 -84.59 52.34 -94.73
C LEU A 460 -84.65 52.35 -93.20
N GLN A 461 -85.85 52.41 -92.60
CA GLN A 461 -86.03 52.21 -91.15
C GLN A 461 -85.67 50.78 -90.74
N ARG A 462 -86.10 49.77 -91.49
CA ARG A 462 -85.79 48.36 -91.23
C ARG A 462 -84.31 48.02 -91.41
N GLU A 463 -83.64 48.63 -92.40
CA GLU A 463 -82.20 48.56 -92.60
C GLU A 463 -81.44 49.27 -91.49
N LEU A 464 -81.90 50.43 -91.03
CA LEU A 464 -81.32 51.15 -89.89
C LEU A 464 -81.48 50.38 -88.58
N GLU A 465 -82.66 49.81 -88.32
CA GLU A 465 -82.94 48.93 -87.17
C GLU A 465 -82.05 47.67 -87.21
N GLY A 466 -81.85 47.07 -88.39
CA GLY A 466 -80.90 45.98 -88.59
C GLY A 466 -79.46 46.38 -88.29
N CYS A 467 -78.98 47.50 -88.85
CA CYS A 467 -77.64 48.03 -88.60
C CYS A 467 -77.41 48.38 -87.12
N MET A 468 -78.43 48.88 -86.42
CA MET A 468 -78.37 49.13 -84.98
C MET A 468 -78.29 47.83 -84.18
N ALA A 469 -79.09 46.81 -84.51
CA ALA A 469 -79.05 45.51 -83.83
C ALA A 469 -77.71 44.76 -84.05
N ASP A 470 -77.15 44.82 -85.27
CA ASP A 470 -75.82 44.28 -85.55
C ASP A 470 -74.72 45.04 -84.80
N PHE A 471 -74.84 46.38 -84.69
CA PHE A 471 -73.91 47.20 -83.91
C PHE A 471 -74.00 46.94 -82.40
N GLU A 472 -75.21 46.83 -81.84
CA GLU A 472 -75.43 46.43 -80.43
C GLU A 472 -74.85 45.05 -80.15
N THR A 473 -75.05 44.09 -81.07
CA THR A 473 -74.47 42.73 -80.96
C THR A 473 -72.95 42.76 -81.01
N ALA A 474 -72.35 43.60 -81.87
CA ALA A 474 -70.89 43.77 -81.94
C ALA A 474 -70.32 44.48 -80.69
N VAL A 475 -71.04 45.45 -80.12
CA VAL A 475 -70.65 46.14 -78.88
C VAL A 475 -70.72 45.20 -77.68
N GLU A 476 -71.79 44.41 -77.54
CA GLU A 476 -71.89 43.42 -76.45
C GLU A 476 -70.88 42.28 -76.61
N GLY A 477 -70.64 41.80 -77.84
CA GLY A 477 -69.57 40.83 -78.13
C GLY A 477 -68.18 41.37 -77.80
N LYS A 478 -67.91 42.66 -78.08
CA LYS A 478 -66.68 43.35 -77.64
C LYS A 478 -66.61 43.44 -76.11
N ARG A 479 -67.70 43.83 -75.44
CA ARG A 479 -67.77 43.96 -73.98
C ARG A 479 -67.45 42.62 -73.29
N GLN A 480 -68.00 41.51 -73.80
CA GLN A 480 -67.71 40.16 -73.30
C GLN A 480 -66.25 39.75 -73.55
N ALA A 481 -65.67 40.10 -74.70
CA ALA A 481 -64.25 39.86 -74.97
C ALA A 481 -63.32 40.68 -74.06
N GLU A 482 -63.69 41.92 -73.74
CA GLU A 482 -62.96 42.77 -72.78
C GLU A 482 -63.10 42.24 -71.34
N GLU A 483 -64.29 41.79 -70.93
CA GLU A 483 -64.53 41.12 -69.63
C GLU A 483 -63.67 39.86 -69.48
N ILE A 484 -63.62 39.00 -70.51
CA ILE A 484 -62.75 37.81 -70.52
C ILE A 484 -61.26 38.20 -70.46
N ALA A 485 -60.85 39.23 -71.22
CA ALA A 485 -59.45 39.69 -71.22
C ALA A 485 -59.01 40.24 -69.85
N VAL A 486 -59.91 40.91 -69.11
CA VAL A 486 -59.64 41.34 -67.72
C VAL A 486 -59.48 40.12 -66.80
N THR A 487 -60.40 39.15 -66.83
CA THR A 487 -60.27 37.95 -65.96
C THR A 487 -58.99 37.15 -66.23
N LEU A 488 -58.56 37.05 -67.49
CA LEU A 488 -57.30 36.38 -67.85
C LEU A 488 -56.05 37.17 -67.43
N GLN A 489 -56.14 38.50 -67.33
CA GLN A 489 -55.08 39.34 -66.78
C GLN A 489 -55.01 39.21 -65.25
N GLU A 490 -56.16 39.20 -64.57
CA GLU A 490 -56.24 38.95 -63.12
C GLU A 490 -55.69 37.57 -62.75
N ASP A 491 -56.07 36.51 -63.47
CA ASP A 491 -55.53 35.15 -63.29
C ASP A 491 -54.00 35.10 -63.54
N LEU A 492 -53.48 35.84 -64.52
CA LEU A 492 -52.06 35.92 -64.82
C LEU A 492 -51.28 36.64 -63.71
N ASP A 493 -51.78 37.78 -63.23
CA ASP A 493 -51.15 38.55 -62.16
C ASP A 493 -51.22 37.80 -60.82
N ASN A 494 -52.31 37.09 -60.54
CA ASN A 494 -52.41 36.17 -59.39
C ASN A 494 -51.36 35.05 -59.48
N ALA A 495 -51.26 34.34 -60.61
CA ALA A 495 -50.27 33.29 -60.81
C ALA A 495 -48.81 33.81 -60.76
N MET A 496 -48.57 35.06 -61.14
CA MET A 496 -47.27 35.71 -61.01
C MET A 496 -46.95 36.06 -59.55
N ASN A 497 -47.93 36.53 -58.77
CA ASN A 497 -47.77 36.76 -57.33
C ASN A 497 -47.49 35.46 -56.56
N ASP A 498 -48.24 34.39 -56.85
CA ASP A 498 -48.01 33.05 -56.27
C ASP A 498 -46.61 32.53 -56.58
N LEU A 499 -46.12 32.72 -57.81
CA LEU A 499 -44.77 32.32 -58.22
C LEU A 499 -43.68 33.13 -57.51
N VAL A 500 -43.91 34.40 -57.21
CA VAL A 500 -43.00 35.23 -56.40
C VAL A 500 -43.02 34.79 -54.93
N ALA A 501 -44.20 34.47 -54.37
CA ALA A 501 -44.32 33.94 -53.02
C ALA A 501 -43.56 32.61 -52.85
N LEU A 502 -43.77 31.65 -53.78
CA LEU A 502 -43.06 30.36 -53.78
C LEU A 502 -41.55 30.51 -53.99
N GLN A 503 -41.08 31.55 -54.68
CA GLN A 503 -39.64 31.88 -54.76
C GLN A 503 -39.10 32.43 -53.44
N ALA A 504 -39.86 33.28 -52.75
CA ALA A 504 -39.48 33.77 -51.43
C ALA A 504 -39.44 32.66 -50.38
N GLU A 505 -40.44 31.77 -50.35
CA GLU A 505 -40.49 30.59 -49.48
C GLU A 505 -39.30 29.64 -49.75
N ARG A 506 -38.98 29.37 -51.02
CA ARG A 506 -37.78 28.61 -51.41
C ARG A 506 -36.50 29.26 -50.88
N ASP A 507 -36.36 30.57 -51.07
CA ASP A 507 -35.12 31.27 -50.73
C ASP A 507 -34.96 31.47 -49.22
N GLU A 508 -36.04 31.49 -48.44
CA GLU A 508 -35.99 31.42 -46.98
C GLU A 508 -35.64 30.01 -46.50
N ALA A 509 -36.30 28.97 -47.02
CA ALA A 509 -35.96 27.57 -46.69
C ALA A 509 -34.50 27.20 -47.03
N LEU A 510 -33.92 27.82 -48.07
CA LEU A 510 -32.49 27.69 -48.40
C LEU A 510 -31.56 28.45 -47.44
N ARG A 511 -32.02 29.55 -46.81
CA ARG A 511 -31.28 30.22 -45.71
C ARG A 511 -31.36 29.38 -44.45
N GLU A 512 -32.57 28.99 -44.04
CA GLU A 512 -32.80 28.13 -42.87
C GLU A 512 -31.97 26.84 -42.97
N GLN A 513 -31.90 26.19 -44.14
CA GLN A 513 -31.02 25.03 -44.34
C GLN A 513 -29.54 25.38 -44.17
N ALA A 514 -29.06 26.49 -44.76
CA ALA A 514 -27.65 26.89 -44.69
C ALA A 514 -27.22 27.30 -43.27
N ASP A 515 -28.09 27.99 -42.53
CA ASP A 515 -27.86 28.39 -41.14
C ASP A 515 -27.86 27.15 -40.22
N MET A 516 -28.82 26.22 -40.40
CA MET A 516 -28.82 24.94 -39.69
C MET A 516 -27.57 24.09 -40.01
N GLU A 517 -27.11 24.06 -41.26
CA GLU A 517 -25.86 23.36 -41.64
C GLU A 517 -24.63 24.00 -40.97
N ALA A 518 -24.61 25.33 -40.84
CA ALA A 518 -23.55 26.05 -40.12
C ALA A 518 -23.59 25.79 -38.60
N GLU A 519 -24.77 25.75 -37.98
CA GLU A 519 -24.93 25.37 -36.56
C GLU A 519 -24.47 23.93 -36.31
N PHE A 520 -24.85 22.97 -37.17
CA PHE A 520 -24.41 21.57 -37.04
C PHE A 520 -22.89 21.42 -37.17
N GLU A 521 -22.23 22.15 -38.07
CA GLU A 521 -20.78 22.09 -38.22
C GLU A 521 -20.05 22.82 -37.08
N SER A 522 -20.64 23.89 -36.53
CA SER A 522 -20.15 24.54 -35.31
C SER A 522 -20.21 23.59 -34.11
N LEU A 523 -21.34 22.91 -33.90
CA LEU A 523 -21.53 21.95 -32.80
C LEU A 523 -20.60 20.73 -32.93
N ARG A 524 -20.34 20.27 -34.16
CA ARG A 524 -19.31 19.24 -34.43
C ARG A 524 -17.92 19.71 -34.05
N LYS A 525 -17.56 20.95 -34.38
CA LYS A 525 -16.25 21.52 -34.05
C LYS A 525 -16.08 21.69 -32.55
N GLU A 526 -17.11 22.17 -31.84
CA GLU A 526 -17.12 22.26 -30.38
C GLU A 526 -16.96 20.88 -29.72
N ALA A 527 -17.72 19.87 -30.18
CA ALA A 527 -17.59 18.51 -29.69
C ALA A 527 -16.21 17.88 -29.98
N GLN A 528 -15.57 18.21 -31.10
CA GLN A 528 -14.20 17.78 -31.39
C GLN A 528 -13.18 18.49 -30.49
N GLU A 529 -13.35 19.79 -30.24
CA GLU A 529 -12.48 20.57 -29.33
C GLU A 529 -12.61 20.10 -27.87
N GLU A 530 -13.80 19.64 -27.44
CA GLU A 530 -13.98 18.97 -26.15
C GLU A 530 -13.32 17.57 -26.10
N ILE A 531 -13.44 16.77 -27.17
CA ILE A 531 -12.75 15.46 -27.26
C ILE A 531 -11.23 15.64 -27.21
N ASP A 532 -10.66 16.55 -28.01
CA ASP A 532 -9.23 16.83 -28.05
C ASP A 532 -8.71 17.32 -26.68
N ALA A 533 -9.52 18.10 -25.95
CA ALA A 533 -9.21 18.52 -24.58
C ALA A 533 -9.24 17.35 -23.57
N LEU A 534 -10.24 16.47 -23.66
CA LEU A 534 -10.35 15.29 -22.80
C LEU A 534 -9.26 14.25 -23.07
N GLU A 535 -8.83 14.06 -24.33
CA GLU A 535 -7.64 13.25 -24.65
C GLU A 535 -6.38 13.90 -24.07
N GLY A 536 -6.24 15.23 -24.19
CA GLY A 536 -5.13 15.99 -23.58
C GLY A 536 -5.09 15.91 -22.04
N GLU A 537 -6.24 15.86 -21.35
CA GLU A 537 -6.29 15.58 -19.91
C GLU A 537 -5.95 14.11 -19.59
N ALA A 538 -6.42 13.15 -20.39
CA ALA A 538 -6.14 11.73 -20.20
C ALA A 538 -4.63 11.42 -20.32
N ASP A 539 -3.94 12.01 -21.29
CA ASP A 539 -2.48 11.91 -21.43
C ASP A 539 -1.74 12.54 -20.23
N GLN A 540 -2.16 13.72 -19.78
CA GLN A 540 -1.59 14.35 -18.56
C GLN A 540 -1.77 13.47 -17.32
N ARG A 541 -2.92 12.81 -17.16
CA ARG A 541 -3.15 11.83 -16.08
C ARG A 541 -2.32 10.56 -16.26
N SER A 542 -2.11 10.10 -17.49
CA SER A 542 -1.24 8.97 -17.80
C SER A 542 0.21 9.25 -17.39
N ASP A 543 0.74 10.44 -17.70
CA ASP A 543 2.07 10.88 -17.31
C ASP A 543 2.20 11.10 -15.78
N GLU A 544 1.17 11.66 -15.13
CA GLU A 544 1.11 11.78 -13.67
C GLU A 544 1.13 10.40 -12.99
N ILE A 545 0.37 9.42 -13.50
CA ILE A 545 0.36 8.04 -13.01
C ILE A 545 1.71 7.36 -13.23
N GLN A 546 2.32 7.47 -14.41
CA GLN A 546 3.65 6.92 -14.69
C GLN A 546 4.71 7.51 -13.75
N ARG A 547 4.68 8.83 -13.52
CA ARG A 547 5.57 9.48 -12.56
C ARG A 547 5.35 8.97 -11.14
N LEU A 548 4.11 8.87 -10.67
CA LEU A 548 3.80 8.37 -9.33
C LEU A 548 4.18 6.89 -9.16
N GLN A 549 4.13 6.08 -10.23
CA GLN A 549 4.64 4.70 -10.23
C GLN A 549 6.17 4.67 -10.10
N LEU A 550 6.90 5.56 -10.79
CA LEU A 550 8.36 5.69 -10.62
C LEU A 550 8.70 6.14 -9.19
N GLU A 551 8.08 7.21 -8.67
CA GLU A 551 8.32 7.66 -7.30
C GLU A 551 7.85 6.65 -6.23
N LEU A 552 6.99 5.69 -6.56
CA LEU A 552 6.63 4.57 -5.68
C LEU A 552 7.68 3.45 -5.73
N ASN A 553 8.16 3.09 -6.92
CA ASN A 553 9.24 2.13 -7.11
C ASN A 553 10.52 2.62 -6.42
N ASP A 554 10.94 3.88 -6.63
CA ASP A 554 12.10 4.48 -5.97
C ASP A 554 11.96 4.39 -4.44
N ARG A 555 10.79 4.68 -3.88
CA ARG A 555 10.54 4.56 -2.43
C ARG A 555 10.54 3.10 -1.94
N THR A 556 10.15 2.16 -2.79
CA THR A 556 10.18 0.71 -2.49
C THR A 556 11.62 0.18 -2.51
N GLU A 557 12.42 0.51 -3.53
CA GLU A 557 13.84 0.13 -3.60
C GLU A 557 14.64 0.72 -2.43
N ASN A 558 14.37 1.97 -2.04
CA ASN A 558 14.97 2.57 -0.84
C ASN A 558 14.53 1.89 0.47
N PHE A 559 13.28 1.42 0.55
CA PHE A 559 12.79 0.68 1.72
C PHE A 559 13.38 -0.72 1.81
N ASP A 560 13.48 -1.44 0.69
CA ASP A 560 14.07 -2.78 0.62
C ASP A 560 15.59 -2.72 0.90
N ALA A 561 16.29 -1.69 0.41
CA ALA A 561 17.67 -1.42 0.76
C ALA A 561 17.85 -1.14 2.27
N LEU A 562 16.95 -0.35 2.88
CA LEU A 562 16.95 -0.09 4.31
C LEU A 562 16.64 -1.35 5.13
N GLN A 563 15.75 -2.23 4.64
CA GLN A 563 15.49 -3.54 5.27
C GLN A 563 16.73 -4.44 5.21
N GLU A 564 17.44 -4.49 4.08
CA GLU A 564 18.65 -5.30 3.96
C GLU A 564 19.82 -4.75 4.80
N GLU A 565 19.97 -3.43 4.93
CA GLU A 565 20.94 -2.85 5.89
C GLU A 565 20.52 -3.08 7.36
N MET A 566 19.22 -3.01 7.69
CA MET A 566 18.71 -3.45 9.00
C MET A 566 19.00 -4.93 9.26
N ARG A 567 18.89 -5.78 8.24
CA ARG A 567 19.18 -7.22 8.31
C ARG A 567 20.68 -7.46 8.58
N LYS A 568 21.57 -6.79 7.82
CA LYS A 568 23.03 -6.82 8.03
C LYS A 568 23.44 -6.28 9.41
N MET A 569 22.85 -5.18 9.87
CA MET A 569 23.10 -4.66 11.21
C MET A 569 22.63 -5.63 12.30
N SER A 570 21.54 -6.35 12.08
CA SER A 570 21.07 -7.40 13.00
C SER A 570 22.01 -8.62 13.00
N GLU A 571 22.50 -9.06 11.83
CA GLU A 571 23.53 -10.11 11.72
C GLU A 571 24.84 -9.71 12.40
N ALA A 572 25.27 -8.45 12.24
CA ALA A 572 26.44 -7.90 12.90
C ALA A 572 26.26 -7.76 14.42
N LEU A 573 25.06 -7.40 14.90
CA LEU A 573 24.73 -7.37 16.32
C LEU A 573 24.82 -8.78 16.93
N VAL A 574 24.19 -9.78 16.31
CA VAL A 574 24.25 -11.19 16.75
C VAL A 574 25.70 -11.69 16.73
N GLY A 575 26.50 -11.35 15.72
CA GLY A 575 27.93 -11.67 15.70
C GLY A 575 28.72 -11.04 16.85
N LEU A 576 28.39 -9.81 17.25
CA LEU A 576 28.98 -9.16 18.42
C LEU A 576 28.51 -9.77 19.75
N GLU A 577 27.26 -10.20 19.83
CA GLU A 577 26.71 -10.94 20.99
C GLU A 577 27.36 -12.33 21.13
N ASP A 578 27.55 -13.06 20.03
CA ASP A 578 28.30 -14.33 20.01
C ASP A 578 29.77 -14.14 20.38
N GLU A 579 30.44 -13.10 19.86
CA GLU A 579 31.79 -12.71 20.27
C GLU A 579 31.84 -12.36 21.76
N GLN A 580 30.85 -11.65 22.29
CA GLN A 580 30.77 -11.30 23.71
C GLN A 580 30.54 -12.56 24.56
N ALA A 581 29.67 -13.48 24.14
CA ALA A 581 29.45 -14.77 24.81
C ALA A 581 30.66 -15.70 24.73
N ALA A 582 31.47 -15.63 23.66
CA ALA A 582 32.75 -16.33 23.56
C ALA A 582 33.81 -15.73 24.50
N LYS A 583 33.92 -14.39 24.54
CA LYS A 583 34.81 -13.68 25.48
C LYS A 583 34.41 -13.95 26.93
N PHE A 584 33.12 -13.95 27.26
CA PHE A 584 32.62 -14.26 28.60
C PHE A 584 32.95 -15.70 29.02
N ARG A 585 32.75 -16.68 28.13
CA ARG A 585 33.18 -18.07 28.36
C ARG A 585 34.70 -18.20 28.56
N ARG A 586 35.52 -17.42 27.83
CA ARG A 586 36.97 -17.41 28.04
C ARG A 586 37.39 -16.71 29.33
N ILE A 587 36.66 -15.68 29.77
CA ILE A 587 36.84 -15.06 31.10
C ILE A 587 36.53 -16.08 32.19
N GLN A 588 35.36 -16.74 32.14
CA GLN A 588 35.00 -17.80 33.10
C GLN A 588 36.03 -18.93 33.16
N GLN A 589 36.58 -19.32 32.00
CA GLN A 589 37.66 -20.31 31.97
C GLN A 589 38.93 -19.77 32.63
N LEU A 590 39.34 -18.53 32.36
CA LEU A 590 40.51 -17.92 33.01
C LEU A 590 40.31 -17.68 34.51
N GLU A 591 39.09 -17.39 34.95
CA GLU A 591 38.72 -17.30 36.37
C GLU A 591 38.81 -18.66 37.05
N GLN A 592 38.41 -19.75 36.37
CA GLN A 592 38.62 -21.12 36.85
C GLN A 592 40.11 -21.51 36.85
N ASP A 593 40.83 -21.28 35.74
CA ASP A 593 42.28 -21.54 35.60
C ASP A 593 43.06 -20.82 36.74
N LEU A 594 42.66 -19.60 37.11
CA LEU A 594 43.21 -18.84 38.24
C LEU A 594 42.78 -19.38 39.61
N ALA A 595 41.54 -19.85 39.78
CA ALA A 595 41.08 -20.44 41.03
C ALA A 595 41.80 -21.77 41.33
N ASP A 596 41.96 -22.62 40.32
CA ASP A 596 42.70 -23.88 40.43
C ASP A 596 44.21 -23.62 40.68
N ALA A 597 44.81 -22.62 40.03
CA ALA A 597 46.20 -22.21 40.29
C ALA A 597 46.41 -21.57 41.68
N ASN A 598 45.48 -20.76 42.16
CA ASN A 598 45.51 -20.23 43.53
C ASN A 598 45.41 -21.36 44.56
N LYS A 599 44.53 -22.34 44.33
CA LYS A 599 44.43 -23.54 45.17
C LYS A 599 45.71 -24.38 45.15
N GLU A 600 46.36 -24.53 44.00
CA GLU A 600 47.69 -25.17 43.94
C GLU A 600 48.73 -24.37 44.75
N SER A 601 48.69 -23.03 44.70
CA SER A 601 49.55 -22.18 45.53
C SER A 601 49.29 -22.36 47.03
N GLU A 602 48.03 -22.37 47.48
CA GLU A 602 47.66 -22.66 48.89
C GLU A 602 48.11 -24.06 49.32
N GLU A 603 47.96 -25.05 48.42
CA GLU A 603 48.45 -26.41 48.63
C GLU A 603 49.99 -26.50 48.68
N LEU A 604 50.72 -25.63 47.98
CA LEU A 604 52.19 -25.54 48.03
C LEU A 604 52.66 -24.78 49.27
N GLU A 605 52.00 -23.69 49.65
CA GLU A 605 52.27 -22.94 50.89
C GLU A 605 52.05 -23.81 52.12
N THR A 606 50.96 -24.58 52.19
CA THR A 606 50.72 -25.53 53.29
C THR A 606 51.77 -26.64 53.34
N LYS A 607 52.18 -27.22 52.20
CA LYS A 607 53.29 -28.19 52.12
C LYS A 607 54.63 -27.57 52.55
N LEU A 608 54.86 -26.29 52.23
CA LEU A 608 56.07 -25.55 52.62
C LEU A 608 56.08 -25.20 54.11
N LEU A 609 54.94 -24.78 54.68
CA LEU A 609 54.75 -24.57 56.12
C LEU A 609 54.97 -25.88 56.89
N GLU A 610 54.37 -26.99 56.45
CA GLU A 610 54.63 -28.32 57.02
C GLU A 610 56.12 -28.71 56.96
N SER A 611 56.79 -28.39 55.86
CA SER A 611 58.23 -28.68 55.68
C SER A 611 59.09 -27.81 56.61
N ASN A 612 58.74 -26.53 56.76
CA ASN A 612 59.36 -25.62 57.72
C ASN A 612 59.12 -26.08 59.17
N ASP A 613 57.92 -26.53 59.52
CA ASP A 613 57.58 -27.12 60.82
C ASP A 613 58.45 -28.36 61.12
N LYS A 614 58.64 -29.22 60.12
CA LYS A 614 59.52 -30.40 60.21
C LYS A 614 60.98 -29.96 60.38
N ALA A 615 61.43 -28.94 59.64
CA ALA A 615 62.77 -28.37 59.76
C ALA A 615 63.02 -27.71 61.14
N GLN A 616 62.03 -26.99 61.70
CA GLN A 616 62.13 -26.41 63.04
C GLN A 616 62.20 -27.49 64.13
N ARG A 617 61.39 -28.55 64.03
CA ARG A 617 61.48 -29.71 64.93
C ARG A 617 62.84 -30.41 64.85
N LEU A 618 63.40 -30.55 63.65
CA LEU A 618 64.75 -31.08 63.43
C LEU A 618 65.83 -30.12 63.96
N SER A 619 65.65 -28.80 63.87
CA SER A 619 66.56 -27.81 64.48
C SER A 619 66.56 -27.94 66.00
N VAL A 620 65.38 -27.99 66.64
CA VAL A 620 65.27 -28.18 68.10
C VAL A 620 65.86 -29.54 68.55
N GLN A 621 65.66 -30.61 67.76
CA GLN A 621 66.31 -31.89 68.02
C GLN A 621 67.84 -31.82 67.85
N GLN A 622 68.32 -31.11 66.82
CA GLN A 622 69.75 -30.88 66.59
C GLN A 622 70.36 -30.07 67.73
N GLU A 623 69.74 -28.95 68.12
CA GLU A 623 70.13 -28.10 69.26
C GLU A 623 70.16 -28.91 70.57
N SER A 624 69.15 -29.75 70.82
CA SER A 624 69.14 -30.66 71.98
C SER A 624 70.32 -31.65 71.94
N SER A 625 70.61 -32.25 70.78
CA SER A 625 71.75 -33.18 70.64
C SER A 625 73.11 -32.46 70.71
N GLN A 626 73.19 -31.20 70.25
CA GLN A 626 74.38 -30.36 70.41
C GLN A 626 74.58 -29.95 71.87
N GLY A 627 73.50 -29.70 72.61
CA GLY A 627 73.51 -29.49 74.06
C GLY A 627 73.96 -30.73 74.83
N GLU A 628 73.49 -31.92 74.46
CA GLU A 628 73.97 -33.19 75.00
C GLU A 628 75.46 -33.43 74.71
N ILE A 629 75.91 -33.19 73.46
CA ILE A 629 77.33 -33.26 73.09
C ILE A 629 78.17 -32.22 73.84
N ALA A 630 77.63 -31.02 74.11
CA ALA A 630 78.32 -29.99 74.89
C ALA A 630 78.43 -30.39 76.36
N PHE A 631 77.35 -30.91 76.96
CA PHE A 631 77.35 -31.43 78.34
C PHE A 631 78.34 -32.59 78.49
N LEU A 632 78.34 -33.57 77.58
CA LEU A 632 79.29 -34.69 77.60
C LEU A 632 80.74 -34.24 77.41
N ARG A 633 80.99 -33.12 76.71
CA ARG A 633 82.32 -32.49 76.63
C ARG A 633 82.70 -31.77 77.91
N GLU A 634 81.79 -31.05 78.55
CA GLU A 634 82.03 -30.39 79.85
C GLU A 634 82.28 -31.44 80.95
N GLU A 635 81.53 -32.55 80.94
CA GLU A 635 81.77 -33.69 81.83
C GLU A 635 83.12 -34.36 81.54
N GLN A 636 83.48 -34.55 80.26
CA GLN A 636 84.80 -35.07 79.86
C GLN A 636 85.96 -34.13 80.24
N GLU A 637 85.77 -32.81 80.14
CA GLU A 637 86.76 -31.83 80.59
C GLU A 637 86.87 -31.80 82.12
N GLY A 638 85.75 -31.95 82.84
CA GLY A 638 85.71 -32.17 84.28
C GLY A 638 86.44 -33.45 84.71
N ASP A 639 86.24 -34.57 84.00
CA ASP A 639 86.99 -35.82 84.22
C ASP A 639 88.48 -35.65 83.88
N LYS A 640 88.83 -34.93 82.82
CA LYS A 640 90.21 -34.63 82.46
C LYS A 640 90.91 -33.79 83.55
N ILE A 641 90.20 -32.86 84.19
CA ILE A 641 90.70 -32.12 85.35
C ILE A 641 90.86 -33.08 86.55
N ARG A 642 89.84 -33.89 86.88
CA ARG A 642 89.92 -34.90 87.95
C ARG A 642 91.08 -35.88 87.77
N ILE A 643 91.33 -36.32 86.54
CA ILE A 643 92.47 -37.19 86.17
C ILE A 643 93.78 -36.43 86.36
N GLY A 644 93.90 -35.18 85.89
CA GLY A 644 95.09 -34.35 86.08
C GLY A 644 95.41 -34.09 87.56
N ASP A 645 94.40 -33.84 88.39
CA ASP A 645 94.55 -33.69 89.84
C ASP A 645 95.01 -34.99 90.50
N LEU A 646 94.48 -36.14 90.08
CA LEU A 646 94.89 -37.47 90.54
C LEU A 646 96.32 -37.83 90.07
N GLU A 647 96.69 -37.49 88.84
CA GLU A 647 98.05 -37.66 88.31
C GLU A 647 99.05 -36.78 89.06
N ALA A 648 98.70 -35.53 89.36
CA ALA A 648 99.52 -34.63 90.18
C ALA A 648 99.65 -35.11 91.64
N ALA A 649 98.55 -35.60 92.23
CA ALA A 649 98.58 -36.21 93.56
C ALA A 649 99.46 -37.49 93.57
N LEU A 650 99.33 -38.35 92.55
CA LEU A 650 100.15 -39.55 92.40
C LEU A 650 101.63 -39.18 92.25
N ALA A 651 101.97 -38.22 91.38
CA ALA A 651 103.34 -37.73 91.21
C ALA A 651 103.94 -37.17 92.52
N ASN A 652 103.15 -36.43 93.31
CA ASN A 652 103.56 -35.97 94.64
C ASN A 652 103.80 -37.14 95.62
N THR A 653 102.96 -38.17 95.62
CA THR A 653 103.19 -39.38 96.44
C THR A 653 104.40 -40.18 95.97
N GLU A 654 104.65 -40.27 94.66
CA GLU A 654 105.88 -40.88 94.15
C GLU A 654 107.12 -40.08 94.54
N GLN A 655 107.07 -38.75 94.49
CA GLN A 655 108.18 -37.91 94.95
C GLN A 655 108.42 -38.11 96.45
N SER A 656 107.38 -38.07 97.28
CA SER A 656 107.49 -38.34 98.71
C SER A 656 108.06 -39.73 98.99
N LEU A 657 107.69 -40.74 98.19
CA LEU A 657 108.24 -42.10 98.27
C LEU A 657 109.69 -42.19 97.78
N ARG A 658 110.12 -41.37 96.81
CA ARG A 658 111.53 -41.23 96.40
C ARG A 658 112.34 -40.59 97.53
N GLU A 659 111.84 -39.50 98.13
CA GLU A 659 112.46 -38.83 99.26
C GLU A 659 112.59 -39.75 100.49
N GLU A 660 111.55 -40.52 100.84
CA GLU A 660 111.63 -41.52 101.91
C GLU A 660 112.61 -42.66 101.58
N ARG A 661 112.65 -43.13 100.32
CA ARG A 661 113.67 -44.12 99.90
C ARG A 661 115.09 -43.56 100.01
N ASP A 662 115.30 -42.28 99.77
CA ASP A 662 116.61 -41.64 99.91
C ASP A 662 116.95 -41.36 101.39
N ARG A 663 115.97 -41.03 102.25
CA ARG A 663 116.12 -41.02 103.72
C ARG A 663 116.51 -42.41 104.24
N VAL A 664 115.88 -43.47 103.75
CA VAL A 664 116.25 -44.86 104.10
C VAL A 664 117.67 -45.19 103.67
N LYS A 665 118.10 -44.85 102.45
CA LYS A 665 119.50 -45.00 102.02
C LYS A 665 120.48 -44.22 102.90
N GLU A 666 120.11 -43.01 103.33
CA GLU A 666 120.95 -42.21 104.24
C GLU A 666 121.07 -42.88 105.62
N LEU A 667 119.98 -43.41 106.16
CA LEU A 667 119.97 -44.19 107.40
C LEU A 667 120.76 -45.50 107.27
N GLU A 668 120.69 -46.19 106.13
CA GLU A 668 121.51 -47.36 105.83
C GLU A 668 123.01 -47.00 105.75
N GLN A 669 123.37 -45.85 105.16
CA GLN A 669 124.75 -45.36 105.15
C GLN A 669 125.24 -45.00 106.55
N ARG A 670 124.43 -44.33 107.36
CA ARG A 670 124.73 -44.02 108.78
C ARG A 670 124.92 -45.31 109.60
N LEU A 671 124.04 -46.30 109.42
CA LEU A 671 124.18 -47.62 110.05
C LEU A 671 125.46 -48.35 109.59
N ALA A 672 125.85 -48.21 108.33
CA ALA A 672 127.08 -48.77 107.81
C ALA A 672 128.34 -48.06 108.36
N THR A 673 128.29 -46.76 108.66
CA THR A 673 129.40 -46.06 109.32
C THR A 673 129.51 -46.41 110.80
N GLU A 674 128.39 -46.52 111.53
CA GLU A 674 128.41 -47.00 112.92
C GLU A 674 128.95 -48.45 113.02
N ARG A 675 128.56 -49.35 112.10
CA ARG A 675 129.09 -50.72 112.05
C ARG A 675 130.61 -50.75 111.89
N ARG A 676 131.19 -49.88 111.05
CA ARG A 676 132.66 -49.73 110.91
C ARG A 676 133.32 -49.18 112.18
N GLN A 677 132.66 -48.28 112.90
CA GLN A 677 133.18 -47.77 114.18
C GLN A 677 133.17 -48.87 115.25
N HIS A 678 132.09 -49.63 115.37
CA HIS A 678 132.02 -50.81 116.24
C HIS A 678 133.06 -51.89 115.88
N GLU A 679 133.34 -52.10 114.59
CA GLU A 679 134.37 -53.06 114.15
C GLU A 679 135.78 -52.64 114.60
N MET A 680 136.12 -51.35 114.54
CA MET A 680 137.40 -50.84 115.06
C MET A 680 137.51 -50.99 116.58
N VAL A 681 136.48 -50.59 117.34
CA VAL A 681 136.47 -50.73 118.81
C VAL A 681 136.58 -52.20 119.22
N SER A 682 135.81 -53.08 118.58
CA SER A 682 135.83 -54.52 118.84
C SER A 682 137.19 -55.16 118.54
N ASN A 683 138.00 -54.59 117.65
CA ASN A 683 139.35 -55.09 117.39
C ASN A 683 140.39 -54.61 118.42
N GLN A 684 140.23 -53.40 118.98
CA GLN A 684 141.04 -52.94 120.11
C GLN A 684 140.76 -53.75 121.37
N GLU A 685 139.49 -54.00 121.71
CA GLU A 685 139.08 -54.83 122.85
C GLU A 685 139.65 -56.27 122.77
N LYS A 686 139.77 -56.85 121.56
CA LYS A 686 140.31 -58.20 121.36
C LYS A 686 141.81 -58.29 121.67
N GLU A 687 142.61 -57.27 121.38
CA GLU A 687 144.05 -57.28 121.66
C GLU A 687 144.34 -57.20 123.16
N GLU A 688 143.54 -56.45 123.92
CA GLU A 688 143.66 -56.37 125.39
C GLU A 688 143.17 -57.65 126.08
N VAL A 689 142.01 -58.19 125.66
CA VAL A 689 141.45 -59.44 126.20
C VAL A 689 142.39 -60.63 125.97
N GLN A 690 143.08 -60.70 124.83
CA GLN A 690 143.99 -61.79 124.51
C GLN A 690 145.21 -61.89 125.45
N GLN A 691 145.58 -60.81 126.14
CA GLN A 691 146.61 -60.85 127.19
C GLN A 691 146.03 -61.37 128.52
N PHE A 692 144.86 -60.88 128.92
CA PHE A 692 144.20 -61.24 130.19
C PHE A 692 143.76 -62.71 130.27
N VAL A 693 143.37 -63.29 129.12
CA VAL A 693 142.88 -64.68 129.02
C VAL A 693 143.98 -65.73 129.32
N ASN A 694 145.26 -65.41 129.15
CA ASN A 694 146.34 -66.38 129.41
C ASN A 694 146.60 -66.60 130.92
N GLU A 695 146.43 -65.56 131.75
CA GLU A 695 146.69 -65.66 133.19
C GLU A 695 145.52 -66.37 133.91
N LEU A 696 144.28 -65.94 133.63
CA LEU A 696 143.06 -66.48 134.27
C LEU A 696 142.80 -67.97 134.00
N ASN A 697 143.32 -68.52 132.89
CA ASN A 697 143.21 -69.94 132.57
C ASN A 697 143.94 -70.86 133.57
N ARG A 698 144.86 -70.31 134.39
CA ARG A 698 145.57 -71.07 135.44
C ARG A 698 144.72 -71.28 136.71
N GLU A 699 143.75 -70.40 136.98
CA GLU A 699 142.96 -70.42 138.22
C GLU A 699 141.59 -71.08 138.05
N MET A 700 141.02 -71.06 136.83
CA MET A 700 139.70 -71.63 136.52
C MET A 700 139.55 -73.14 136.81
N SER A 701 140.67 -73.85 137.04
CA SER A 701 140.66 -75.25 137.47
C SER A 701 140.11 -75.48 138.88
N ALA A 702 140.00 -74.45 139.73
CA ALA A 702 139.64 -74.61 141.15
C ALA A 702 138.13 -74.45 141.47
N ALA A 703 137.35 -73.78 140.61
CA ALA A 703 136.05 -73.19 140.99
C ALA A 703 134.81 -73.99 140.54
N LYS A 704 134.86 -75.33 140.47
CA LYS A 704 133.83 -76.14 139.77
C LYS A 704 132.79 -76.87 140.63
N ASP A 705 132.89 -76.84 141.97
CA ASP A 705 132.08 -77.69 142.85
C ASP A 705 130.90 -77.00 143.60
N GLU A 706 130.82 -75.68 143.69
CA GLU A 706 129.76 -75.00 144.48
C GLU A 706 128.42 -74.78 143.74
N ALA A 707 128.30 -75.16 142.47
CA ALA A 707 127.09 -75.03 141.65
C ALA A 707 125.93 -75.99 142.02
N ARG A 708 125.73 -76.29 143.32
CA ARG A 708 124.88 -77.39 143.82
C ARG A 708 123.82 -77.04 144.87
N ARG A 709 123.50 -75.77 145.13
CA ARG A 709 122.43 -75.38 146.08
C ARG A 709 121.47 -74.30 145.57
N LEU A 710 120.19 -74.68 145.39
CA LEU A 710 118.95 -73.86 145.46
C LEU A 710 118.79 -72.75 144.37
N ARG A 711 117.70 -72.61 143.60
CA ARG A 711 116.44 -73.36 143.40
C ARG A 711 115.28 -73.17 144.43
N LYS A 712 114.69 -71.97 144.52
CA LYS A 712 113.21 -71.73 144.70
C LYS A 712 112.78 -70.24 144.69
N SER A 713 111.48 -70.01 144.43
CA SER A 713 110.72 -68.72 144.45
C SER A 713 111.02 -67.75 143.28
N LEU A 714 110.14 -66.81 142.88
CA LEU A 714 108.80 -66.44 143.39
C LEU A 714 107.84 -65.98 142.24
N THR A 715 106.52 -66.08 142.46
CA THR A 715 105.44 -65.60 141.57
C THR A 715 104.50 -64.65 142.32
N SER A 716 104.23 -63.41 141.84
CA SER A 716 103.15 -62.55 142.36
C SER A 716 102.99 -61.21 141.60
N ARG A 717 101.90 -61.04 140.83
CA ARG A 717 100.99 -59.86 140.73
C ARG A 717 100.23 -59.87 139.40
N GLU A 718 98.91 -60.02 139.44
CA GLU A 718 98.06 -60.18 138.24
C GLU A 718 96.60 -59.71 138.44
N VAL A 719 96.32 -58.88 139.46
CA VAL A 719 94.97 -58.43 139.84
C VAL A 719 95.01 -56.97 140.31
N GLU A 720 94.34 -56.09 139.55
CA GLU A 720 93.96 -54.66 139.79
C GLU A 720 93.93 -53.95 138.41
N ALA A 721 93.04 -53.00 138.07
CA ALA A 721 91.69 -52.69 138.57
C ALA A 721 90.94 -51.92 137.44
N THR A 722 90.03 -52.47 136.62
CA THR A 722 88.72 -53.12 136.83
C THR A 722 87.59 -52.23 137.36
N GLU A 723 87.87 -51.30 138.28
CA GLU A 723 86.84 -50.66 139.13
C GLU A 723 86.15 -49.42 138.53
N TRP A 724 86.54 -48.97 137.33
CA TRP A 724 86.16 -47.65 136.80
C TRP A 724 84.83 -47.59 136.02
N LYS A 725 84.05 -48.67 135.98
CA LYS A 725 82.87 -48.77 135.09
C LYS A 725 81.50 -48.52 135.74
N GLU A 726 81.40 -48.48 137.08
CA GLU A 726 80.09 -48.43 137.77
C GLU A 726 79.59 -47.01 138.08
N ARG A 727 80.49 -46.04 138.32
CA ARG A 727 80.16 -44.70 138.84
C ARG A 727 79.34 -43.77 137.92
N LEU A 728 78.98 -44.20 136.71
CA LEU A 728 78.24 -43.35 135.76
C LEU A 728 76.70 -43.53 135.84
N MET A 729 76.22 -44.71 136.25
CA MET A 729 74.77 -45.03 136.24
C MET A 729 73.97 -44.39 137.40
N GLU A 730 74.63 -43.89 138.44
CA GLU A 730 73.95 -43.31 139.61
C GLU A 730 73.40 -41.88 139.38
N LEU A 731 73.88 -41.17 138.35
CA LEU A 731 73.49 -39.77 138.11
C LEU A 731 72.18 -39.62 137.31
N GLU A 732 71.84 -40.55 136.43
CA GLU A 732 70.65 -40.42 135.55
C GLU A 732 69.32 -40.64 136.28
N ASN A 733 69.32 -41.43 137.36
CA ASN A 733 68.08 -41.81 138.05
C ASN A 733 67.46 -40.66 138.87
N ASN A 734 68.30 -39.77 139.40
CA ASN A 734 67.90 -38.68 140.31
C ASN A 734 67.13 -37.54 139.63
N LEU A 735 67.02 -37.52 138.30
CA LEU A 735 66.34 -36.45 137.55
C LEU A 735 64.87 -36.73 137.21
N ARG A 736 64.31 -37.88 137.63
CA ARG A 736 62.93 -38.29 137.28
C ARG A 736 61.89 -38.16 138.40
N GLU A 737 62.29 -37.97 139.66
CA GLU A 737 61.35 -37.86 140.80
C GLU A 737 60.99 -36.41 141.20
N ALA A 738 61.67 -35.40 140.64
CA ALA A 738 61.65 -34.03 141.16
C ALA A 738 60.43 -33.16 140.78
N LEU A 739 59.62 -33.55 139.78
CA LEU A 739 58.46 -32.77 139.31
C LEU A 739 57.26 -33.68 139.03
N GLY A 740 56.35 -33.73 140.00
CA GLY A 740 55.12 -34.52 139.95
C GLY A 740 53.90 -33.81 139.37
N ASP A 741 52.77 -34.50 139.47
CA ASP A 741 51.48 -34.16 138.85
C ASP A 741 50.81 -32.89 139.41
N LEU A 742 49.98 -32.21 138.59
CA LEU A 742 49.07 -31.18 139.08
C LEU A 742 47.76 -31.17 138.28
N ASN A 743 46.68 -31.61 138.93
CA ASN A 743 45.41 -31.94 138.27
C ASN A 743 44.31 -30.90 138.56
N GLY A 744 43.87 -30.17 137.52
CA GLY A 744 42.79 -29.19 137.63
C GLY A 744 42.25 -28.72 136.26
N THR A 745 40.95 -28.41 136.21
CA THR A 745 40.20 -27.73 135.11
C THR A 745 40.33 -28.21 133.65
N ARG A 746 41.03 -29.32 133.36
CA ARG A 746 41.22 -29.83 131.98
C ARG A 746 39.92 -30.14 131.22
N SER A 747 38.86 -30.59 131.90
CA SER A 747 37.64 -31.11 131.23
C SER A 747 36.66 -30.06 130.74
N SER A 748 36.58 -28.88 131.38
CA SER A 748 35.75 -27.76 130.90
C SER A 748 36.36 -27.11 129.67
N LEU A 749 37.68 -26.89 129.69
CA LEU A 749 38.43 -26.36 128.55
C LEU A 749 38.36 -27.31 127.34
N LEU A 750 38.50 -28.62 127.55
CA LEU A 750 38.32 -29.61 126.48
C LEU A 750 36.87 -29.64 125.95
N LYS A 751 35.85 -29.39 126.78
CA LYS A 751 34.46 -29.26 126.30
C LYS A 751 34.22 -28.00 125.48
N SER A 752 34.78 -26.84 125.87
CA SER A 752 34.65 -25.60 125.08
C SER A 752 35.47 -25.68 123.79
N ILE A 753 36.69 -26.22 123.82
CA ILE A 753 37.51 -26.47 122.64
C ILE A 753 36.78 -27.44 121.69
N ALA A 754 36.25 -28.56 122.17
CA ALA A 754 35.50 -29.49 121.33
C ALA A 754 34.18 -28.90 120.82
N LYS A 755 33.57 -27.93 121.50
CA LYS A 755 32.40 -27.20 120.99
C LYS A 755 32.81 -26.26 119.85
N LEU A 756 33.84 -25.43 120.07
CA LEU A 756 34.40 -24.53 119.06
C LEU A 756 34.96 -25.28 117.85
N GLN A 757 35.55 -26.47 118.03
CA GLN A 757 35.99 -27.34 116.94
C GLN A 757 34.81 -27.84 116.10
N ARG A 758 33.72 -28.30 116.71
CA ARG A 758 32.50 -28.70 115.95
C ARG A 758 31.85 -27.50 115.27
N GLU A 759 31.84 -26.33 115.90
CA GLU A 759 31.31 -25.10 115.31
C GLU A 759 32.18 -24.62 114.14
N LEU A 760 33.51 -24.72 114.24
CA LEU A 760 34.44 -24.49 113.15
C LEU A 760 34.25 -25.50 112.02
N GLU A 761 34.21 -26.80 112.30
CA GLU A 761 33.98 -27.82 111.27
C GLU A 761 32.62 -27.64 110.57
N ASN A 762 31.58 -27.25 111.32
CA ASN A 762 30.25 -27.00 110.74
C ASN A 762 30.25 -25.74 109.87
N THR A 763 30.86 -24.64 110.32
CA THR A 763 31.00 -23.44 109.48
C THR A 763 31.89 -23.68 108.25
N VAL A 764 32.87 -24.59 108.31
CA VAL A 764 33.63 -25.05 107.14
C VAL A 764 32.74 -25.86 106.18
N ARG A 765 31.91 -26.79 106.70
CA ARG A 765 30.93 -27.55 105.88
C ARG A 765 29.87 -26.64 105.25
N GLU A 766 29.41 -25.63 105.97
CA GLU A 766 28.48 -24.59 105.48
C GLU A 766 29.17 -23.69 104.42
N LEU A 767 30.44 -23.35 104.63
CA LEU A 767 31.24 -22.62 103.64
C LEU A 767 31.47 -23.43 102.36
N ASP A 768 31.75 -24.74 102.46
CA ASP A 768 32.01 -25.57 101.29
C ASP A 768 30.73 -25.96 100.55
N THR A 769 29.60 -26.14 101.25
CA THR A 769 28.28 -26.29 100.60
C THR A 769 27.78 -24.99 99.97
N THR A 770 28.06 -23.82 100.54
CA THR A 770 27.74 -22.53 99.89
C THR A 770 28.66 -22.24 98.71
N LYS A 771 29.96 -22.57 98.76
CA LYS A 771 30.84 -22.57 97.57
C LYS A 771 30.31 -23.49 96.47
N ALA A 772 29.92 -24.72 96.80
CA ALA A 772 29.36 -25.66 95.82
C ALA A 772 28.05 -25.12 95.20
N SER A 773 27.17 -24.53 96.01
CA SER A 773 25.96 -23.86 95.53
C SER A 773 26.25 -22.64 94.65
N LEU A 774 27.33 -21.90 94.92
CA LEU A 774 27.77 -20.77 94.09
C LEU A 774 28.34 -21.25 92.75
N VAL A 775 29.17 -22.29 92.74
CA VAL A 775 29.71 -22.90 91.51
C VAL A 775 28.60 -23.47 90.63
N GLU A 776 27.59 -24.14 91.22
CA GLU A 776 26.45 -24.64 90.45
C GLU A 776 25.56 -23.50 89.92
N LYS A 777 25.40 -22.40 90.67
CA LYS A 777 24.72 -21.20 90.16
C LYS A 777 25.48 -20.51 89.03
N ASP A 778 26.80 -20.40 89.12
CA ASP A 778 27.67 -19.88 88.06
C ASP A 778 27.63 -20.77 86.80
N ARG A 779 27.60 -22.09 86.97
CA ARG A 779 27.33 -23.06 85.89
C ARG A 779 25.97 -22.83 85.23
N LEU A 780 24.90 -22.70 86.02
CA LEU A 780 23.54 -22.49 85.53
C LEU A 780 23.39 -21.13 84.82
N ILE A 781 24.09 -20.08 85.30
CA ILE A 781 24.16 -18.78 84.63
C ILE A 781 24.86 -18.94 83.27
N LYS A 782 26.04 -19.56 83.22
CA LYS A 782 26.77 -19.80 81.96
C LYS A 782 25.98 -20.64 80.96
N GLN A 783 25.23 -21.64 81.44
CA GLN A 783 24.30 -22.42 80.59
C GLN A 783 23.13 -21.56 80.08
N ARG A 784 22.55 -20.70 80.93
CA ARG A 784 21.49 -19.76 80.53
C ARG A 784 22.01 -18.74 79.50
N ASP A 785 23.20 -18.21 79.69
CA ASP A 785 23.77 -17.19 78.80
C ASP A 785 24.12 -17.79 77.44
N ALA A 786 24.67 -19.01 77.40
CA ALA A 786 24.87 -19.76 76.16
C ALA A 786 23.54 -20.06 75.42
N LEU A 787 22.46 -20.37 76.16
CA LEU A 787 21.12 -20.55 75.58
C LEU A 787 20.52 -19.21 75.07
N LEU A 788 20.77 -18.09 75.76
CA LEU A 788 20.35 -16.75 75.32
C LEU A 788 21.13 -16.30 74.07
N GLU A 789 22.43 -16.60 73.99
CA GLU A 789 23.24 -16.35 72.79
C GLU A 789 22.77 -17.23 71.62
N SER A 790 22.53 -18.52 71.86
CA SER A 790 21.99 -19.45 70.88
C SER A 790 20.64 -18.98 70.32
N HIS A 791 19.69 -18.62 71.20
CA HIS A 791 18.40 -18.06 70.80
C HIS A 791 18.54 -16.67 70.13
N GLY A 792 19.54 -15.87 70.51
CA GLY A 792 19.85 -14.60 69.86
C GLY A 792 20.50 -14.75 68.48
N LEU A 793 21.19 -15.85 68.21
CA LEU A 793 21.67 -16.24 66.89
C LEU A 793 20.53 -16.82 66.04
N GLU A 794 19.71 -17.69 66.61
CA GLU A 794 18.53 -18.28 65.96
C GLU A 794 17.50 -17.21 65.57
N SER A 795 17.19 -16.28 66.48
CA SER A 795 16.30 -15.14 66.20
C SER A 795 16.83 -14.24 65.07
N ARG A 796 18.15 -13.97 65.04
CA ARG A 796 18.78 -13.24 63.92
C ARG A 796 18.75 -14.03 62.61
N LYS A 797 18.94 -15.36 62.66
CA LYS A 797 18.83 -16.25 61.49
C LYS A 797 17.40 -16.25 60.93
N LEU A 798 16.38 -16.45 61.79
CA LEU A 798 14.97 -16.42 61.41
C LEU A 798 14.54 -15.05 60.86
N ALA A 799 15.04 -13.95 61.42
CA ALA A 799 14.82 -12.61 60.86
C ALA A 799 15.46 -12.43 59.47
N GLY A 800 16.66 -12.99 59.26
CA GLY A 800 17.32 -13.02 57.96
C GLY A 800 16.63 -13.92 56.94
N GLU A 801 16.03 -15.04 57.37
CA GLU A 801 15.22 -15.92 56.53
C GLU A 801 13.88 -15.26 56.17
N LEU A 802 13.22 -14.58 57.11
CA LEU A 802 12.00 -13.80 56.87
C LEU A 802 12.22 -12.65 55.87
N GLU A 803 13.32 -11.90 55.96
CA GLU A 803 13.58 -10.82 55.00
C GLU A 803 14.04 -11.36 53.63
N LYS A 804 14.71 -12.53 53.58
CA LYS A 804 14.92 -13.28 52.33
C LYS A 804 13.59 -13.73 51.71
N GLU A 805 12.65 -14.24 52.51
CA GLU A 805 11.32 -14.63 52.04
C GLU A 805 10.56 -13.41 51.48
N ARG A 806 10.58 -12.28 52.19
CA ARG A 806 9.99 -11.01 51.71
C ARG A 806 10.65 -10.52 50.42
N GLN A 807 11.97 -10.63 50.30
CA GLN A 807 12.70 -10.29 49.07
C GLN A 807 12.31 -11.23 47.91
N ALA A 808 12.13 -12.52 48.18
CA ALA A 808 11.63 -13.50 47.22
C ALA A 808 10.18 -13.19 46.79
N HIS A 809 9.28 -12.87 47.73
CA HIS A 809 7.91 -12.44 47.41
C HIS A 809 7.87 -11.16 46.58
N ARG A 810 8.71 -10.15 46.88
CA ARG A 810 8.85 -8.93 46.06
C ARG A 810 9.30 -9.27 44.63
N THR A 811 10.33 -10.10 44.47
CA THR A 811 10.84 -10.48 43.14
C THR A 811 9.84 -11.34 42.36
N THR A 812 9.21 -12.33 42.99
CA THR A 812 8.16 -13.17 42.38
C THR A 812 6.94 -12.34 41.98
N ARG A 813 6.52 -11.38 42.82
CA ARG A 813 5.46 -10.42 42.47
C ARG A 813 5.85 -9.56 41.27
N ASN A 814 7.06 -9.00 41.24
CA ASN A 814 7.52 -8.18 40.12
C ASN A 814 7.62 -9.00 38.82
N GLN A 815 8.04 -10.27 38.91
CA GLN A 815 8.04 -11.22 37.78
C GLN A 815 6.61 -11.51 37.32
N PHE A 816 5.67 -11.75 38.24
CA PHE A 816 4.26 -11.97 37.91
C PHE A 816 3.60 -10.75 37.28
N GLU A 817 3.79 -9.55 37.82
CA GLU A 817 3.28 -8.30 37.22
C GLU A 817 3.90 -8.04 35.84
N THR A 818 5.17 -8.40 35.63
CA THR A 818 5.84 -8.30 34.31
C THR A 818 5.28 -9.34 33.33
N PHE A 819 5.09 -10.59 33.77
CA PHE A 819 4.46 -11.66 32.99
C PHE A 819 3.01 -11.30 32.62
N GLN A 820 2.25 -10.71 33.54
CA GLN A 820 0.89 -10.26 33.29
C GLN A 820 0.85 -9.12 32.26
N LYS A 821 1.76 -8.14 32.36
CA LYS A 821 1.88 -7.02 31.39
C LYS A 821 2.28 -7.53 30.00
N THR A 822 3.25 -8.43 29.91
CA THR A 822 3.67 -9.04 28.63
C THR A 822 2.59 -9.95 28.05
N HIS A 823 1.93 -10.78 28.85
CA HIS A 823 0.80 -11.62 28.41
C HIS A 823 -0.38 -10.78 27.91
N LEU A 824 -0.73 -9.66 28.56
CA LEU A 824 -1.75 -8.74 28.07
C LEU A 824 -1.35 -8.04 26.77
N HIS A 825 -0.07 -7.69 26.61
CA HIS A 825 0.45 -7.13 25.36
C HIS A 825 0.44 -8.16 24.21
N VAL A 826 0.89 -9.38 24.46
CA VAL A 826 0.85 -10.50 23.50
C VAL A 826 -0.59 -10.87 23.14
N SER A 827 -1.49 -10.98 24.12
CA SER A 827 -2.91 -11.25 23.86
C SER A 827 -3.57 -10.15 23.01
N ARG A 828 -3.22 -8.87 23.24
CA ARG A 828 -3.69 -7.76 22.40
C ARG A 828 -3.11 -7.80 20.98
N THR A 829 -1.81 -8.09 20.83
CA THR A 829 -1.16 -8.14 19.51
C THR A 829 -1.59 -9.36 18.68
N VAL A 830 -1.81 -10.51 19.32
CA VAL A 830 -2.44 -11.68 18.68
C VAL A 830 -3.86 -11.31 18.24
N SER A 831 -4.68 -10.71 19.10
CA SER A 831 -6.04 -10.29 18.73
C SER A 831 -6.08 -9.28 17.56
N THR A 832 -5.11 -8.36 17.45
CA THR A 832 -5.03 -7.45 16.29
C THR A 832 -4.47 -8.14 15.04
N GLN A 833 -3.64 -9.17 15.18
CA GLN A 833 -3.21 -10.02 14.08
C GLN A 833 -4.36 -10.91 13.57
N ASP A 834 -5.14 -11.52 14.44
CA ASP A 834 -6.32 -12.33 14.10
C ASP A 834 -7.37 -11.50 13.31
N LEU A 835 -7.63 -10.26 13.76
CA LEU A 835 -8.50 -9.33 13.03
C LEU A 835 -7.93 -9.03 11.63
N ARG A 836 -6.64 -8.70 11.52
CA ARG A 836 -5.98 -8.43 10.23
C ARG A 836 -5.95 -9.66 9.32
N ILE A 837 -5.82 -10.87 9.87
CA ILE A 837 -5.91 -12.14 9.14
C ILE A 837 -7.34 -12.32 8.62
N SER A 838 -8.35 -12.12 9.46
CA SER A 838 -9.76 -12.19 9.04
C SER A 838 -10.12 -11.17 7.95
N GLU A 839 -9.56 -9.96 8.00
CA GLU A 839 -9.70 -8.94 6.94
C GLU A 839 -9.03 -9.41 5.63
N LEU A 840 -7.81 -9.95 5.70
CA LEU A 840 -7.08 -10.46 4.53
C LEU A 840 -7.72 -11.73 3.94
N GLU A 841 -8.33 -12.58 4.75
CA GLU A 841 -9.11 -13.73 4.28
C GLU A 841 -10.42 -13.28 3.63
N SER A 842 -11.07 -12.25 4.16
CA SER A 842 -12.27 -11.64 3.57
C SER A 842 -11.99 -11.00 2.21
N THR A 843 -10.93 -10.19 2.07
CA THR A 843 -10.54 -9.60 0.78
C THR A 843 -10.13 -10.68 -0.22
N ARG A 844 -9.31 -11.66 0.18
CA ARG A 844 -8.94 -12.82 -0.65
C ARG A 844 -10.17 -13.63 -1.11
N ALA A 845 -11.19 -13.79 -0.26
CA ALA A 845 -12.44 -14.46 -0.63
C ALA A 845 -13.27 -13.63 -1.63
N GLN A 846 -13.32 -12.30 -1.45
CA GLN A 846 -13.97 -11.38 -2.39
C GLN A 846 -13.25 -11.37 -3.75
N ASP A 847 -11.92 -11.33 -3.78
CA ASP A 847 -11.15 -11.35 -5.03
C ASP A 847 -11.22 -12.71 -5.73
N LYS A 848 -11.24 -13.82 -4.98
CA LYS A 848 -11.54 -15.14 -5.55
C LYS A 848 -12.94 -15.18 -6.18
N LYS A 849 -13.94 -14.51 -5.58
CA LYS A 849 -15.29 -14.38 -6.14
C LYS A 849 -15.27 -13.51 -7.42
N ARG A 850 -14.60 -12.35 -7.39
CA ARG A 850 -14.42 -11.46 -8.57
C ARG A 850 -13.75 -12.19 -9.74
N ILE A 851 -12.65 -12.91 -9.49
CA ILE A 851 -11.95 -13.71 -10.50
C ILE A 851 -12.89 -14.79 -11.06
N SER A 852 -13.59 -15.55 -10.20
CA SER A 852 -14.56 -16.55 -10.64
C SER A 852 -15.73 -15.97 -11.45
N GLN A 853 -16.13 -14.72 -11.19
CA GLN A 853 -17.14 -14.01 -11.97
C GLN A 853 -16.59 -13.56 -13.32
N LEU A 854 -15.38 -12.99 -13.36
CA LEU A 854 -14.70 -12.60 -14.62
C LEU A 854 -14.45 -13.81 -15.52
N GLU A 855 -13.96 -14.92 -14.98
CA GLU A 855 -13.81 -16.18 -15.71
C GLU A 855 -15.16 -16.72 -16.24
N ALA A 856 -16.27 -16.49 -15.54
CA ALA A 856 -17.59 -16.87 -16.04
C ALA A 856 -17.98 -15.97 -17.22
N THR A 857 -17.88 -14.64 -17.08
CA THR A 857 -18.19 -13.71 -18.17
C THR A 857 -17.31 -13.91 -19.41
N PHE A 858 -16.03 -14.24 -19.26
CA PHE A 858 -15.17 -14.57 -20.40
C PHE A 858 -15.53 -15.92 -21.05
N ARG A 859 -15.96 -16.91 -20.27
CA ARG A 859 -16.51 -18.18 -20.82
C ARG A 859 -17.80 -17.94 -21.60
N ASP A 860 -18.69 -17.10 -21.10
CA ASP A 860 -19.96 -16.76 -21.76
C ASP A 860 -19.71 -15.95 -23.05
N GLN A 861 -18.85 -14.93 -23.01
CA GLN A 861 -18.42 -14.17 -24.21
C GLN A 861 -17.77 -15.05 -25.27
N LEU A 862 -16.88 -15.98 -24.89
CA LEU A 862 -16.29 -16.95 -25.83
C LEU A 862 -17.36 -17.87 -26.43
N THR A 863 -18.36 -18.26 -25.64
CA THR A 863 -19.48 -19.11 -26.08
C THR A 863 -20.42 -18.37 -27.03
N GLU A 864 -20.75 -17.11 -26.74
CA GLU A 864 -21.51 -16.23 -27.64
C GLU A 864 -20.76 -15.99 -28.96
N ARG A 865 -19.48 -15.61 -28.89
CA ARG A 865 -18.61 -15.45 -30.06
C ARG A 865 -18.61 -16.72 -30.93
N ASN A 866 -18.48 -17.90 -30.33
CA ASN A 866 -18.49 -19.16 -31.06
C ASN A 866 -19.86 -19.47 -31.69
N ASN A 867 -20.97 -19.09 -31.05
CA ASN A 867 -22.32 -19.18 -31.63
C ASN A 867 -22.48 -18.23 -32.83
N LEU A 868 -22.11 -16.95 -32.68
CA LEU A 868 -22.18 -15.94 -33.75
C LEU A 868 -21.33 -16.35 -34.96
N LEU A 869 -20.13 -16.89 -34.70
CA LEU A 869 -19.25 -17.49 -35.71
C LEU A 869 -19.90 -18.66 -36.47
N LEU A 870 -20.62 -19.55 -35.77
CA LEU A 870 -21.36 -20.65 -36.37
C LEU A 870 -22.57 -20.17 -37.22
N VAL A 871 -23.27 -19.13 -36.76
CA VAL A 871 -24.34 -18.47 -37.53
C VAL A 871 -23.78 -17.77 -38.79
N LEU A 872 -22.62 -17.12 -38.69
CA LEU A 872 -21.91 -16.57 -39.84
C LEU A 872 -21.57 -17.65 -40.86
N TRP A 873 -21.01 -18.78 -40.43
CA TRP A 873 -20.70 -19.91 -41.31
C TRP A 873 -21.93 -20.46 -42.04
N THR A 874 -23.03 -20.73 -41.31
CA THR A 874 -24.25 -21.27 -41.94
C THR A 874 -24.88 -20.31 -42.94
N ARG A 875 -24.79 -18.98 -42.72
CA ARG A 875 -25.24 -17.97 -43.69
C ARG A 875 -24.31 -17.87 -44.90
N LEU A 876 -22.99 -17.83 -44.70
CA LEU A 876 -22.01 -17.68 -45.78
C LEU A 876 -21.94 -18.94 -46.67
N SER A 877 -21.93 -20.13 -46.08
CA SER A 877 -21.97 -21.39 -46.84
C SER A 877 -23.26 -21.52 -47.67
N ALA A 878 -24.41 -21.07 -47.16
CA ALA A 878 -25.65 -21.03 -47.93
C ALA A 878 -25.60 -20.03 -49.11
N LEU A 879 -24.86 -18.92 -48.99
CA LEU A 879 -24.65 -17.97 -50.09
C LEU A 879 -23.68 -18.50 -51.16
N CYS A 880 -22.70 -19.32 -50.79
CA CYS A 880 -21.77 -19.98 -51.71
C CYS A 880 -22.39 -21.16 -52.49
N GLY A 881 -23.53 -21.68 -52.06
CA GLY A 881 -24.22 -22.83 -52.67
C GLY A 881 -23.82 -24.18 -52.06
N THR A 882 -24.64 -25.20 -52.34
CA THR A 882 -24.56 -26.55 -51.74
C THR A 882 -23.22 -27.23 -51.96
N ASP A 883 -22.68 -27.11 -53.17
CA ASP A 883 -21.55 -27.92 -53.63
C ASP A 883 -20.27 -27.39 -52.99
N TRP A 884 -20.10 -26.06 -53.00
CA TRP A 884 -19.04 -25.37 -52.26
C TRP A 884 -19.12 -25.65 -50.75
N ALA A 885 -20.32 -25.65 -50.18
CA ALA A 885 -20.55 -25.93 -48.76
C ALA A 885 -20.23 -27.38 -48.38
N HIS A 886 -20.36 -28.33 -49.32
CA HIS A 886 -19.95 -29.72 -49.14
C HIS A 886 -18.42 -29.85 -49.12
N ASP A 887 -17.75 -29.31 -50.13
CA ASP A 887 -16.28 -29.36 -50.26
C ASP A 887 -15.55 -28.67 -49.09
N ASN A 888 -16.13 -27.60 -48.53
CA ASN A 888 -15.57 -26.83 -47.41
C ASN A 888 -16.20 -27.19 -46.05
N SER A 889 -16.98 -28.27 -45.98
CA SER A 889 -17.76 -28.67 -44.78
C SER A 889 -16.92 -29.03 -43.56
N LEU A 890 -15.63 -29.37 -43.71
CA LEU A 890 -14.76 -29.83 -42.64
C LEU A 890 -13.69 -28.80 -42.25
N ILE A 891 -13.65 -28.44 -40.97
CA ILE A 891 -12.57 -27.66 -40.36
C ILE A 891 -11.29 -28.48 -40.44
N ASN A 892 -10.28 -27.94 -41.13
CA ASN A 892 -8.99 -28.60 -41.40
C ASN A 892 -9.12 -30.06 -41.92
N GLY A 893 -10.22 -30.39 -42.62
CA GLY A 893 -10.48 -31.74 -43.12
C GLY A 893 -10.75 -32.80 -42.04
N ARG A 894 -11.11 -32.41 -40.80
CA ARG A 894 -11.25 -33.35 -39.67
C ARG A 894 -12.57 -33.27 -38.90
N ALA A 895 -13.15 -32.08 -38.72
CA ALA A 895 -14.32 -31.89 -37.86
C ALA A 895 -15.40 -31.04 -38.53
N LEU A 896 -16.67 -31.39 -38.35
CA LEU A 896 -17.79 -30.54 -38.77
C LEU A 896 -17.90 -29.32 -37.84
N PRO A 897 -18.23 -28.13 -38.38
CA PRO A 897 -18.59 -26.93 -37.62
C PRO A 897 -19.60 -27.21 -36.50
N SER A 898 -19.13 -26.99 -35.27
CA SER A 898 -19.86 -27.14 -34.02
C SER A 898 -19.23 -26.23 -32.98
N LEU A 899 -19.95 -25.93 -31.89
CA LEU A 899 -19.48 -24.97 -30.87
C LEU A 899 -18.12 -25.38 -30.25
N GLU A 900 -17.93 -26.67 -30.02
CA GLU A 900 -16.70 -27.28 -29.52
C GLU A 900 -15.55 -27.24 -30.55
N ALA A 901 -15.85 -27.52 -31.83
CA ALA A 901 -14.86 -27.42 -32.91
C ALA A 901 -14.45 -25.96 -33.21
N VAL A 902 -15.36 -24.99 -33.08
CA VAL A 902 -15.03 -23.55 -33.18
C VAL A 902 -14.19 -23.11 -31.99
N ALA A 903 -14.49 -23.60 -30.78
CA ALA A 903 -13.67 -23.31 -29.58
C ALA A 903 -12.24 -23.84 -29.69
N THR A 904 -12.06 -25.06 -30.18
CA THR A 904 -10.77 -25.76 -30.20
C THR A 904 -9.96 -25.57 -31.49
N MET A 905 -10.61 -25.27 -32.63
CA MET A 905 -9.98 -25.19 -33.96
C MET A 905 -10.26 -23.87 -34.68
N LEU A 906 -10.47 -22.78 -33.92
CA LEU A 906 -10.78 -21.43 -34.43
C LEU A 906 -9.95 -20.98 -35.66
N PRO A 907 -8.62 -21.18 -35.74
CA PRO A 907 -7.84 -20.75 -36.91
C PRO A 907 -8.23 -21.48 -38.20
N GLY A 908 -8.58 -22.77 -38.12
CA GLY A 908 -9.07 -23.55 -39.25
C GLY A 908 -10.48 -23.13 -39.67
N PHE A 909 -11.34 -22.85 -38.69
CA PHE A 909 -12.69 -22.37 -38.94
C PHE A 909 -12.71 -20.97 -39.59
N SER A 910 -11.86 -20.06 -39.11
CA SER A 910 -11.64 -18.73 -39.70
C SER A 910 -11.16 -18.82 -41.15
N LYS A 911 -10.27 -19.76 -41.47
CA LYS A 911 -9.85 -20.03 -42.85
C LYS A 911 -11.02 -20.44 -43.76
N ASN A 912 -11.93 -21.29 -43.29
CA ASN A 912 -13.12 -21.68 -44.06
C ASN A 912 -14.10 -20.49 -44.23
N LEU A 913 -14.27 -19.63 -43.21
CA LEU A 913 -15.04 -18.38 -43.34
C LEU A 913 -14.45 -17.44 -44.40
N LEU A 914 -13.14 -17.20 -44.38
CA LEU A 914 -12.44 -16.36 -45.36
C LEU A 914 -12.53 -16.93 -46.78
N ALA A 915 -12.52 -18.26 -46.93
CA ALA A 915 -12.77 -18.91 -48.21
C ALA A 915 -14.20 -18.66 -48.73
N ALA A 916 -15.20 -18.65 -47.84
CA ALA A 916 -16.59 -18.31 -48.20
C ALA A 916 -16.69 -16.85 -48.68
N VAL A 917 -16.14 -15.90 -47.91
CA VAL A 917 -16.12 -14.47 -48.26
C VAL A 917 -15.46 -14.26 -49.63
N LYS A 918 -14.27 -14.84 -49.85
CA LYS A 918 -13.56 -14.74 -51.13
C LYS A 918 -14.33 -15.34 -52.32
N THR A 919 -15.12 -16.39 -52.07
CA THR A 919 -16.01 -16.99 -53.08
C THR A 919 -17.15 -16.03 -53.42
N ILE A 920 -17.74 -15.37 -52.43
CA ILE A 920 -18.78 -14.34 -52.61
C ILE A 920 -18.22 -13.11 -53.33
N GLU A 921 -17.05 -12.60 -52.95
CA GLU A 921 -16.33 -11.52 -53.66
C GLU A 921 -16.13 -11.85 -55.15
N THR A 922 -15.74 -13.09 -55.45
CA THR A 922 -15.54 -13.57 -56.83
C THR A 922 -16.86 -13.60 -57.61
N MET A 923 -17.95 -14.08 -57.00
CA MET A 923 -19.29 -14.06 -57.62
C MET A 923 -19.79 -12.63 -57.86
N VAL A 924 -19.55 -11.71 -56.91
CA VAL A 924 -19.96 -10.31 -56.96
C VAL A 924 -19.18 -9.52 -58.01
N GLY A 925 -17.85 -9.66 -58.06
CA GLY A 925 -17.04 -9.09 -59.15
C GLY A 925 -17.47 -9.62 -60.53
N GLY A 926 -17.86 -10.90 -60.58
CA GLY A 926 -18.48 -11.52 -61.76
C GLY A 926 -19.84 -10.94 -62.17
N PHE A 927 -20.53 -10.16 -61.35
CA PHE A 927 -21.75 -9.46 -61.79
C PHE A 927 -21.44 -8.32 -62.75
N SER A 928 -20.41 -7.50 -62.52
CA SER A 928 -20.08 -6.38 -63.43
C SER A 928 -19.76 -6.85 -64.85
N SER A 929 -19.05 -7.97 -64.97
CA SER A 929 -18.76 -8.61 -66.26
C SER A 929 -20.03 -9.11 -66.96
N ARG A 930 -20.95 -9.75 -66.23
CA ARG A 930 -22.23 -10.25 -66.75
C ARG A 930 -23.17 -9.12 -67.15
N ILE A 931 -23.29 -8.07 -66.33
CA ILE A 931 -24.09 -6.87 -66.62
C ILE A 931 -23.55 -6.21 -67.90
N LYS A 932 -22.24 -5.95 -68.00
CA LYS A 932 -21.59 -5.42 -69.22
C LYS A 932 -21.62 -6.36 -70.43
N GLY A 933 -22.02 -7.63 -70.24
CA GLY A 933 -22.37 -8.55 -71.31
C GLY A 933 -23.80 -8.27 -71.78
N VAL A 934 -24.77 -8.36 -70.86
CA VAL A 934 -26.19 -8.11 -71.11
C VAL A 934 -26.44 -6.71 -71.69
N GLU A 935 -25.81 -5.66 -71.17
CA GLU A 935 -25.87 -4.29 -71.72
C GLU A 935 -25.42 -4.24 -73.19
N ARG A 936 -24.33 -4.94 -73.53
CA ARG A 936 -23.75 -4.97 -74.88
C ARG A 936 -24.62 -5.76 -75.85
N ASP A 937 -25.21 -6.86 -75.39
CA ASP A 937 -26.07 -7.70 -76.20
C ASP A 937 -27.46 -7.06 -76.39
N LEU A 938 -28.01 -6.40 -75.35
CA LEU A 938 -29.17 -5.52 -75.49
C LEU A 938 -28.89 -4.33 -76.42
N TRP A 939 -27.69 -3.73 -76.39
CA TRP A 939 -27.34 -2.63 -77.31
C TRP A 939 -27.21 -3.11 -78.76
N ARG A 940 -26.71 -4.34 -78.98
CA ARG A 940 -26.73 -5.01 -80.29
C ARG A 940 -28.15 -5.32 -80.76
N GLU A 941 -29.02 -5.81 -79.88
CA GLU A 941 -30.44 -6.06 -80.19
C GLU A 941 -31.19 -4.75 -80.49
N TYR A 942 -30.94 -3.68 -79.72
CA TYR A 942 -31.47 -2.34 -79.98
C TYR A 942 -31.01 -1.80 -81.33
N GLN A 943 -29.70 -1.83 -81.62
CA GLN A 943 -29.17 -1.31 -82.90
C GLN A 943 -29.61 -2.17 -84.11
N SER A 944 -29.80 -3.47 -83.92
CA SER A 944 -30.45 -4.35 -84.90
C SER A 944 -31.92 -3.97 -85.12
N LEU A 945 -32.67 -3.66 -84.06
CA LEU A 945 -34.06 -3.21 -84.16
C LEU A 945 -34.17 -1.83 -84.82
N GLU A 946 -33.29 -0.89 -84.46
CA GLU A 946 -33.19 0.46 -85.00
C GLU A 946 -32.88 0.45 -86.51
N THR A 947 -31.85 -0.29 -86.94
CA THR A 947 -31.54 -0.45 -88.37
C THR A 947 -32.64 -1.18 -89.13
N ASN A 948 -33.32 -2.16 -88.51
CA ASN A 948 -34.51 -2.79 -89.10
C ASN A 948 -35.67 -1.80 -89.26
N LEU A 949 -35.95 -0.98 -88.24
CA LEU A 949 -36.98 0.05 -88.26
C LEU A 949 -36.67 1.12 -89.29
N GLU A 950 -35.45 1.66 -89.33
CA GLU A 950 -35.05 2.65 -90.34
C GLU A 950 -35.14 2.07 -91.77
N SER A 951 -34.82 0.78 -91.96
CA SER A 951 -35.03 0.08 -93.24
C SER A 951 -36.51 -0.07 -93.61
N ARG A 952 -37.43 -0.08 -92.63
CA ARG A 952 -38.88 -0.08 -92.83
C ARG A 952 -39.38 1.34 -93.10
N THR A 953 -38.96 2.34 -92.33
CA THR A 953 -39.27 3.76 -92.55
C THR A 953 -38.85 4.18 -93.96
N LYS A 954 -37.62 3.90 -94.39
CA LYS A 954 -37.16 4.18 -95.77
C LYS A 954 -37.89 3.41 -96.87
N LYS A 955 -38.63 2.33 -96.55
CA LYS A 955 -39.56 1.66 -97.48
C LYS A 955 -40.95 2.32 -97.42
N LEU A 956 -41.41 2.71 -96.25
CA LEU A 956 -42.67 3.40 -96.01
C LEU A 956 -42.66 4.79 -96.66
N GLU A 957 -41.60 5.58 -96.48
CA GLU A 957 -41.37 6.85 -97.17
C GLU A 957 -41.39 6.71 -98.69
N ARG A 958 -40.82 5.62 -99.25
CA ARG A 958 -40.88 5.35 -100.70
C ARG A 958 -42.28 5.02 -101.15
N LEU A 959 -43.02 4.20 -100.39
CA LEU A 959 -44.41 3.87 -100.66
C LEU A 959 -45.31 5.11 -100.54
N GLU A 960 -45.13 5.94 -99.51
CA GLU A 960 -45.80 7.23 -99.37
C GLU A 960 -45.43 8.20 -100.48
N THR A 961 -44.16 8.25 -100.91
CA THR A 961 -43.76 9.10 -102.05
C THR A 961 -44.43 8.63 -103.34
N ILE A 962 -44.52 7.32 -103.57
CA ILE A 962 -45.24 6.74 -104.72
C ILE A 962 -46.74 7.05 -104.62
N VAL A 963 -47.36 6.85 -103.45
CA VAL A 963 -48.80 7.12 -103.23
C VAL A 963 -49.10 8.62 -103.37
N ARG A 964 -48.37 9.50 -102.67
CA ARG A 964 -48.52 10.96 -102.78
C ARG A 964 -48.34 11.42 -104.23
N ASN A 965 -47.32 10.94 -104.94
CA ASN A 965 -47.11 11.30 -106.35
C ASN A 965 -48.23 10.76 -107.27
N SER A 966 -48.76 9.57 -107.00
CA SER A 966 -49.93 9.05 -107.75
C SER A 966 -51.22 9.83 -107.46
N MET A 967 -51.33 10.38 -106.25
CA MET A 967 -52.47 11.16 -105.77
C MET A 967 -52.42 12.62 -106.25
N THR A 968 -51.23 13.26 -106.29
CA THR A 968 -51.04 14.61 -106.84
C THR A 968 -50.94 14.64 -108.36
N SER A 969 -50.43 13.57 -109.00
CA SER A 969 -50.43 13.44 -110.47
C SER A 969 -51.79 13.03 -111.05
N GLY A 970 -52.80 12.75 -110.21
CA GLY A 970 -54.15 12.38 -110.65
C GLY A 970 -54.23 11.03 -111.40
N THR A 971 -53.21 10.18 -111.32
CA THR A 971 -53.10 8.92 -112.05
C THR A 971 -53.68 7.71 -111.31
N LEU A 972 -54.19 7.92 -110.08
CA LEU A 972 -54.80 6.87 -109.27
C LEU A 972 -56.12 6.38 -109.93
N GLY A 973 -56.09 5.17 -110.48
CA GLY A 973 -57.23 4.61 -111.21
C GLY A 973 -58.46 4.40 -110.33
N SER A 974 -59.66 4.59 -110.90
CA SER A 974 -60.97 4.48 -110.20
C SER A 974 -61.13 3.21 -109.33
N TYR A 975 -60.51 2.10 -109.72
CA TYR A 975 -60.48 0.85 -108.95
C TYR A 975 -59.81 0.98 -107.57
N GLU A 976 -58.74 1.78 -107.45
CA GLU A 976 -58.04 1.99 -106.18
C GLU A 976 -58.77 2.99 -105.28
N GLN A 977 -59.41 4.01 -105.86
CA GLN A 977 -60.34 4.90 -105.14
C GLN A 977 -61.46 4.09 -104.45
N ALA A 978 -62.07 3.15 -105.19
CA ALA A 978 -63.10 2.25 -104.67
C ALA A 978 -62.56 1.24 -103.63
N ARG A 979 -61.28 0.87 -103.72
CA ARG A 979 -60.61 0.01 -102.73
C ARG A 979 -60.32 0.77 -101.43
N MET A 980 -59.90 2.03 -101.50
CA MET A 980 -59.72 2.91 -100.35
C MET A 980 -61.03 3.10 -99.58
N SER A 981 -62.14 3.45 -100.25
CA SER A 981 -63.45 3.60 -99.61
C SER A 981 -63.89 2.34 -98.84
N ARG A 982 -63.72 1.14 -99.44
CA ARG A 982 -64.01 -0.12 -98.73
C ARG A 982 -63.10 -0.36 -97.52
N LEU A 983 -61.85 0.12 -97.56
CA LEU A 983 -60.91 0.02 -96.45
C LEU A 983 -61.27 0.98 -95.32
N GLU A 984 -61.74 2.20 -95.64
CA GLU A 984 -62.27 3.16 -94.67
C GLU A 984 -63.53 2.65 -93.98
N ASP A 985 -64.45 2.01 -94.70
CA ASP A 985 -65.66 1.44 -94.09
C ASP A 985 -65.35 0.21 -93.23
N ALA A 986 -64.42 -0.65 -93.66
CA ALA A 986 -63.90 -1.72 -92.79
C ALA A 986 -63.22 -1.16 -91.53
N TYR A 987 -62.50 -0.03 -91.65
CA TYR A 987 -61.86 0.64 -90.51
C TYR A 987 -62.88 1.30 -89.56
N ARG A 988 -63.97 1.90 -90.09
CA ARG A 988 -65.12 2.35 -89.29
C ARG A 988 -65.74 1.18 -88.52
N GLN A 989 -65.95 0.04 -89.18
CA GLN A 989 -66.54 -1.15 -88.59
C GLN A 989 -65.65 -1.73 -87.46
N LEU A 990 -64.34 -1.84 -87.69
CA LEU A 990 -63.37 -2.29 -86.68
C LEU A 990 -63.29 -1.35 -85.48
N LYS A 991 -63.51 -0.04 -85.69
CA LYS A 991 -63.53 0.97 -84.61
C LYS A 991 -64.76 0.82 -83.71
N VAL A 992 -65.93 0.46 -84.27
CA VAL A 992 -67.14 0.10 -83.51
C VAL A 992 -66.95 -1.21 -82.75
N GLU A 993 -66.29 -2.20 -83.36
CA GLU A 993 -65.97 -3.47 -82.71
C GLU A 993 -64.98 -3.29 -81.53
N ASN A 994 -63.97 -2.43 -81.66
CA ASN A 994 -63.06 -2.11 -80.56
C ASN A 994 -63.78 -1.37 -79.40
N ALA A 995 -64.71 -0.47 -79.70
CA ALA A 995 -65.51 0.24 -78.69
C ALA A 995 -66.46 -0.71 -77.93
N THR A 996 -67.08 -1.67 -78.62
CA THR A 996 -67.93 -2.69 -78.00
C THR A 996 -67.13 -3.72 -77.20
N LEU A 997 -65.93 -4.10 -77.64
CA LEU A 997 -65.02 -4.92 -76.85
C LEU A 997 -64.52 -4.22 -75.57
N ARG A 998 -64.21 -2.92 -75.64
CA ARG A 998 -63.82 -2.11 -74.46
C ARG A 998 -64.94 -2.00 -73.43
N THR A 999 -66.16 -1.66 -73.86
CA THR A 999 -67.32 -1.61 -72.95
C THR A 999 -67.66 -2.99 -72.36
N ALA A 1000 -67.54 -4.06 -73.14
CA ALA A 1000 -67.65 -5.43 -72.63
C ALA A 1000 -66.52 -5.82 -71.65
N GLN A 1001 -65.38 -5.13 -71.65
CA GLN A 1001 -64.31 -5.34 -70.66
C GLN A 1001 -64.57 -4.55 -69.37
N ASP A 1002 -65.11 -3.32 -69.46
CA ASP A 1002 -65.54 -2.52 -68.29
C ASP A 1002 -66.73 -3.13 -67.54
N VAL A 1003 -67.67 -3.77 -68.25
CA VAL A 1003 -68.75 -4.53 -67.60
C VAL A 1003 -68.19 -5.72 -66.80
N ARG A 1004 -67.11 -6.37 -67.30
CA ARG A 1004 -66.46 -7.49 -66.60
C ARG A 1004 -65.59 -7.04 -65.42
N SER A 1005 -64.92 -5.88 -65.51
CA SER A 1005 -64.19 -5.32 -64.36
C SER A 1005 -65.14 -4.90 -63.23
N ARG A 1006 -66.26 -4.23 -63.54
CA ARG A 1006 -67.30 -3.89 -62.56
C ARG A 1006 -67.95 -5.13 -61.92
N ALA A 1007 -68.19 -6.18 -62.69
CA ALA A 1007 -68.71 -7.44 -62.17
C ALA A 1007 -67.76 -8.10 -61.16
N ALA A 1008 -66.44 -8.05 -61.40
CA ALA A 1008 -65.44 -8.58 -60.47
C ALA A 1008 -65.40 -7.83 -59.13
N TYR A 1009 -65.50 -6.48 -59.15
CA TYR A 1009 -65.55 -5.67 -57.93
C TYR A 1009 -66.84 -5.82 -57.12
N SER A 1010 -67.94 -6.26 -57.72
CA SER A 1010 -69.21 -6.47 -57.01
C SER A 1010 -69.27 -7.80 -56.24
N ALA A 1011 -68.31 -8.70 -56.46
CA ALA A 1011 -68.30 -10.05 -55.87
C ALA A 1011 -67.51 -10.17 -54.55
N SER A 1012 -66.83 -9.11 -54.09
CA SER A 1012 -65.87 -9.16 -52.98
C SER A 1012 -66.41 -8.60 -51.64
N ASN A 1013 -67.72 -8.60 -51.44
CA ASN A 1013 -68.37 -7.85 -50.33
C ASN A 1013 -69.26 -8.73 -49.41
N ASP A 1014 -69.01 -10.04 -49.37
CA ASP A 1014 -69.64 -11.00 -48.44
C ASP A 1014 -68.66 -11.33 -47.29
N PRO A 1015 -68.97 -11.00 -46.02
CA PRO A 1015 -68.01 -11.05 -44.92
C PRO A 1015 -67.74 -12.44 -44.33
N ASN A 1016 -68.24 -13.54 -44.90
CA ASN A 1016 -68.16 -14.88 -44.27
C ASN A 1016 -67.73 -16.04 -45.18
N ALA A 1017 -67.06 -15.77 -46.31
CA ALA A 1017 -66.54 -16.79 -47.24
C ALA A 1017 -65.02 -17.01 -47.07
N ALA A 1018 -64.58 -18.28 -46.98
CA ALA A 1018 -63.17 -18.63 -46.81
C ALA A 1018 -62.36 -18.49 -48.11
N MET A 1019 -61.15 -17.89 -48.01
CA MET A 1019 -60.28 -17.52 -49.13
C MET A 1019 -59.64 -18.69 -49.91
N PRO A 1020 -59.68 -18.64 -51.25
CA PRO A 1020 -58.61 -19.11 -52.13
C PRO A 1020 -57.85 -17.93 -52.80
N GLU A 1021 -56.56 -18.11 -53.12
CA GLU A 1021 -55.71 -17.06 -53.72
C GLU A 1021 -56.23 -16.57 -55.11
N PRO A 1022 -56.49 -15.27 -55.33
CA PRO A 1022 -56.81 -14.71 -56.64
C PRO A 1022 -55.54 -14.28 -57.40
N GLY A 1023 -54.96 -15.19 -58.18
CA GLY A 1023 -53.80 -14.90 -59.04
C GLY A 1023 -54.15 -14.71 -60.52
N SER A 1024 -54.57 -13.50 -60.94
CA SER A 1024 -54.60 -13.13 -62.38
C SER A 1024 -54.72 -11.61 -62.60
N GLY A 1025 -53.61 -10.95 -62.95
CA GLY A 1025 -53.57 -9.58 -63.50
C GLY A 1025 -53.19 -9.61 -64.98
N SER A 1026 -53.76 -8.70 -65.79
CA SER A 1026 -53.61 -8.71 -67.25
C SER A 1026 -52.24 -8.16 -67.72
N PRO A 1027 -51.69 -8.59 -68.89
CA PRO A 1027 -50.33 -8.25 -69.31
C PRO A 1027 -50.23 -6.98 -70.17
N SER A 1028 -49.03 -6.38 -70.15
CA SER A 1028 -48.51 -5.46 -71.18
C SER A 1028 -47.12 -5.96 -71.63
N PRO A 1029 -46.67 -5.69 -72.87
CA PRO A 1029 -45.64 -6.50 -73.52
C PRO A 1029 -44.20 -6.13 -73.14
N SER A 1030 -43.43 -7.13 -72.72
CA SER A 1030 -41.95 -7.06 -72.65
C SER A 1030 -41.31 -7.55 -73.96
N ILE A 1031 -40.14 -7.01 -74.29
CA ILE A 1031 -39.39 -7.30 -75.52
C ILE A 1031 -38.82 -8.75 -75.49
N PRO A 1032 -38.71 -9.46 -76.65
CA PRO A 1032 -38.44 -10.90 -76.66
C PRO A 1032 -36.96 -11.24 -76.87
N THR A 1033 -36.40 -12.07 -75.98
CA THR A 1033 -35.11 -12.77 -76.17
C THR A 1033 -35.30 -14.28 -75.97
N GLY A 1034 -34.43 -15.10 -76.57
CA GLY A 1034 -34.61 -16.55 -76.78
C GLY A 1034 -34.30 -17.49 -75.58
N PRO A 1035 -34.10 -18.81 -75.83
CA PRO A 1035 -35.22 -19.73 -75.61
C PRO A 1035 -34.93 -21.03 -74.83
N ARG A 1036 -35.82 -21.33 -73.85
CA ARG A 1036 -36.08 -22.65 -73.21
C ARG A 1036 -34.94 -23.17 -72.29
N GLU A 1037 -35.09 -24.12 -71.36
CA GLU A 1037 -36.19 -25.01 -70.89
C GLU A 1037 -36.47 -24.78 -69.37
N ARG A 1038 -37.68 -24.95 -68.80
CA ARG A 1038 -38.42 -26.18 -68.42
C ARG A 1038 -37.58 -27.15 -67.53
N GLU A 1039 -38.02 -27.68 -66.37
CA GLU A 1039 -39.37 -27.77 -65.74
C GLU A 1039 -39.40 -27.64 -64.18
N ARG A 1040 -40.63 -27.54 -63.62
CA ARG A 1040 -41.10 -27.98 -62.27
C ARG A 1040 -40.51 -27.39 -60.97
N LYS A 1041 -41.24 -26.38 -60.45
CA LYS A 1041 -41.65 -26.20 -59.02
C LYS A 1041 -42.66 -27.33 -58.60
N PRO A 1042 -43.10 -27.52 -57.32
CA PRO A 1042 -43.36 -26.46 -56.31
C PRO A 1042 -43.31 -26.74 -54.77
N ARG A 1043 -43.25 -25.63 -54.00
CA ARG A 1043 -43.80 -25.39 -52.63
C ARG A 1043 -43.19 -26.22 -51.46
N LYS A 1044 -43.24 -25.78 -50.20
CA LYS A 1044 -43.76 -24.55 -49.53
C LYS A 1044 -42.74 -24.12 -48.43
N GLY A 1045 -42.50 -22.84 -48.14
CA GLY A 1045 -43.32 -22.01 -47.23
C GLY A 1045 -42.56 -21.82 -45.90
N GLU A 1046 -41.69 -20.80 -45.78
CA GLU A 1046 -41.95 -19.49 -45.13
C GLU A 1046 -41.77 -19.54 -43.59
N ARG A 1047 -40.74 -18.91 -43.00
CA ARG A 1047 -40.39 -17.47 -42.87
C ARG A 1047 -41.16 -16.74 -41.76
N ALA A 1048 -40.40 -16.17 -40.82
CA ALA A 1048 -40.87 -15.20 -39.83
C ALA A 1048 -40.44 -13.77 -40.22
N SER A 1049 -41.17 -12.77 -39.73
CA SER A 1049 -40.82 -11.34 -39.84
C SER A 1049 -41.09 -10.59 -38.54
N THR A 1050 -40.03 -10.35 -37.77
CA THR A 1050 -39.42 -9.01 -37.65
C THR A 1050 -40.32 -7.80 -37.31
N MET A 1051 -40.13 -7.27 -36.09
CA MET A 1051 -40.15 -5.85 -35.63
C MET A 1051 -41.27 -5.28 -34.70
N THR A 1052 -40.75 -4.63 -33.64
CA THR A 1052 -41.13 -3.35 -32.97
C THR A 1052 -42.35 -3.16 -32.07
N ARG A 1053 -42.00 -2.86 -30.80
CA ARG A 1053 -42.40 -1.69 -29.96
C ARG A 1053 -43.76 -1.64 -29.23
N SER A 1054 -43.63 -1.79 -27.91
CA SER A 1054 -44.00 -0.79 -26.88
C SER A 1054 -45.47 -0.56 -26.48
N ALA A 1055 -45.73 -0.82 -25.18
CA ALA A 1055 -46.60 -0.06 -24.25
C ALA A 1055 -48.13 0.04 -24.53
N SER A 1056 -49.01 0.05 -23.52
CA SER A 1056 -48.90 -0.28 -22.08
C SER A 1056 -50.31 -0.42 -21.44
N SER A 1057 -50.35 -0.70 -20.13
CA SER A 1057 -51.51 -0.61 -19.21
C SER A 1057 -52.48 -1.81 -19.09
N HIS A 1058 -53.12 -1.84 -17.92
CA HIS A 1058 -53.82 -2.95 -17.27
C HIS A 1058 -55.15 -3.37 -17.91
N THR A 1059 -55.50 -4.67 -17.80
CA THR A 1059 -56.51 -5.15 -16.80
C THR A 1059 -56.61 -6.67 -16.77
N VAL A 1060 -56.76 -7.27 -15.58
CA VAL A 1060 -57.10 -8.70 -15.39
C VAL A 1060 -58.02 -8.85 -14.16
N THR A 1061 -59.30 -9.17 -14.40
CA THR A 1061 -60.36 -9.53 -13.43
C THR A 1061 -61.64 -9.78 -14.27
N THR A 1062 -62.52 -10.77 -14.04
CA THR A 1062 -62.54 -11.92 -13.11
C THR A 1062 -63.56 -12.97 -13.60
N THR A 1063 -63.59 -14.16 -12.97
CA THR A 1063 -64.67 -15.19 -13.05
C THR A 1063 -64.91 -15.85 -14.44
N GLY A 1064 -65.37 -17.09 -14.58
CA GLY A 1064 -66.04 -18.02 -13.65
C GLY A 1064 -67.51 -18.21 -14.06
N THR A 1065 -68.16 -19.38 -14.03
CA THR A 1065 -67.79 -20.73 -13.53
C THR A 1065 -68.77 -21.79 -14.10
N GLY A 1066 -68.40 -23.07 -14.07
CA GLY A 1066 -69.33 -24.21 -14.25
C GLY A 1066 -69.01 -25.10 -15.47
N THR A 1067 -69.13 -26.43 -15.43
CA THR A 1067 -69.46 -27.35 -14.32
C THR A 1067 -68.67 -28.67 -14.42
N THR A 1068 -68.44 -29.33 -13.28
CA THR A 1068 -67.96 -30.72 -13.11
C THR A 1068 -69.11 -31.74 -13.29
N PRO A 1069 -68.93 -33.09 -13.28
CA PRO A 1069 -67.72 -33.88 -12.94
C PRO A 1069 -67.32 -35.09 -13.87
N THR A 1070 -66.07 -35.53 -13.67
CA THR A 1070 -65.42 -36.89 -13.66
C THR A 1070 -66.25 -38.21 -13.73
N PRO A 1071 -65.66 -39.46 -13.78
CA PRO A 1071 -64.26 -39.92 -14.05
C PRO A 1071 -64.10 -41.20 -14.95
N GLY A 1072 -62.86 -41.66 -15.15
CA GLY A 1072 -62.49 -43.09 -15.36
C GLY A 1072 -61.92 -43.46 -16.75
N SER A 1073 -61.07 -44.48 -16.93
CA SER A 1073 -60.35 -45.37 -16.00
C SER A 1073 -59.04 -45.88 -16.66
N ALA A 1074 -58.25 -46.74 -15.99
CA ALA A 1074 -56.86 -47.06 -16.36
C ALA A 1074 -56.60 -48.46 -16.96
N ASN A 1075 -55.43 -48.61 -17.62
CA ASN A 1075 -54.77 -49.84 -18.10
C ASN A 1075 -55.50 -50.57 -19.28
N HIS A 1076 -54.84 -51.37 -20.14
CA HIS A 1076 -53.61 -52.15 -20.00
C HIS A 1076 -52.93 -52.43 -21.37
N ASN A 1077 -51.63 -52.75 -21.41
CA ASN A 1077 -50.99 -53.36 -22.61
C ASN A 1077 -51.37 -54.85 -22.71
N PRO A 1078 -51.25 -55.48 -23.89
CA PRO A 1078 -50.21 -56.51 -23.99
C PRO A 1078 -49.58 -56.75 -25.40
N PHE A 1079 -48.48 -57.51 -25.34
CA PHE A 1079 -47.91 -58.40 -26.37
C PHE A 1079 -46.87 -57.87 -27.37
N GLU A 1080 -46.09 -58.84 -27.86
CA GLU A 1080 -44.71 -58.75 -28.35
C GLU A 1080 -44.49 -59.78 -29.48
N THR A 1081 -43.26 -59.94 -29.98
CA THR A 1081 -42.80 -60.88 -31.03
C THR A 1081 -43.37 -60.65 -32.45
N THR A 1082 -42.61 -60.74 -33.54
CA THR A 1082 -41.18 -61.09 -33.78
C THR A 1082 -40.54 -60.18 -34.85
N LEU A 1083 -39.26 -59.81 -34.72
CA LEU A 1083 -38.17 -60.18 -35.66
C LEU A 1083 -36.82 -59.53 -35.26
N ALA A 1084 -35.75 -59.96 -35.95
CA ALA A 1084 -34.36 -59.62 -35.65
C ALA A 1084 -33.92 -58.24 -36.21
N GLU A 1085 -32.65 -57.91 -35.96
CA GLU A 1085 -31.94 -56.66 -36.33
C GLU A 1085 -32.43 -55.39 -35.60
N ARG A 1086 -31.62 -54.93 -34.63
CA ARG A 1086 -31.77 -53.63 -33.99
C ARG A 1086 -30.40 -53.06 -33.61
N ASP A 1087 -30.12 -51.84 -34.06
CA ASP A 1087 -28.82 -51.18 -33.91
C ASP A 1087 -28.41 -50.93 -32.44
N PRO A 1088 -27.09 -50.86 -32.14
CA PRO A 1088 -26.60 -50.47 -30.82
C PRO A 1088 -26.90 -49.01 -30.44
N THR A 1089 -27.47 -48.22 -31.36
CA THR A 1089 -27.84 -46.81 -31.15
C THR A 1089 -29.02 -46.65 -30.18
N ASP A 1090 -30.03 -47.51 -30.24
CA ASP A 1090 -31.24 -47.38 -29.42
C ASP A 1090 -30.97 -47.59 -27.93
N ASN A 1091 -30.11 -48.56 -27.57
CA ASN A 1091 -29.69 -48.75 -26.19
C ASN A 1091 -29.01 -47.48 -25.63
N ARG A 1092 -28.23 -46.77 -26.46
CA ARG A 1092 -27.59 -45.50 -26.06
C ARG A 1092 -28.62 -44.41 -25.76
N TRP A 1093 -29.72 -44.35 -26.51
CA TRP A 1093 -30.82 -43.42 -26.24
C TRP A 1093 -31.63 -43.80 -25.00
N ILE A 1094 -31.88 -45.10 -24.78
CA ILE A 1094 -32.56 -45.60 -23.57
C ILE A 1094 -31.73 -45.28 -22.30
N PHE A 1095 -30.42 -45.53 -22.32
CA PHE A 1095 -29.55 -45.14 -21.20
C PHE A 1095 -29.47 -43.62 -21.01
N LYS A 1096 -29.41 -42.83 -22.09
CA LYS A 1096 -29.39 -41.36 -22.00
C LYS A 1096 -30.71 -40.78 -21.49
N LEU A 1097 -31.85 -41.37 -21.85
CA LEU A 1097 -33.16 -41.01 -21.31
C LEU A 1097 -33.22 -41.30 -19.80
N ARG A 1098 -32.80 -42.49 -19.39
CA ARG A 1098 -32.78 -42.91 -17.97
C ARG A 1098 -31.82 -42.09 -17.10
N ASP A 1099 -30.70 -41.64 -17.67
CA ASP A 1099 -29.77 -40.69 -17.05
C ASP A 1099 -30.38 -39.28 -16.92
N LEU A 1100 -31.12 -38.81 -17.94
CA LEU A 1100 -31.89 -37.56 -17.87
C LEU A 1100 -33.05 -37.64 -16.86
N GLU A 1101 -33.75 -38.77 -16.75
CA GLU A 1101 -34.77 -39.01 -15.73
C GLU A 1101 -34.18 -38.99 -14.31
N ASN A 1102 -33.03 -39.64 -14.11
CA ASN A 1102 -32.30 -39.60 -12.83
C ASN A 1102 -31.84 -38.17 -12.50
N LYS A 1103 -31.33 -37.41 -13.47
CA LYS A 1103 -30.94 -36.00 -13.29
C LYS A 1103 -32.14 -35.11 -12.97
N LEU A 1104 -33.26 -35.27 -13.66
CA LEU A 1104 -34.51 -34.57 -13.36
C LEU A 1104 -35.06 -34.92 -11.96
N LYS A 1105 -34.90 -36.18 -11.52
CA LYS A 1105 -35.29 -36.60 -10.17
C LYS A 1105 -34.40 -35.97 -9.10
N ALA A 1106 -33.07 -36.02 -9.28
CA ALA A 1106 -32.11 -35.39 -8.37
C ALA A 1106 -32.26 -33.87 -8.30
N GLU A 1107 -32.54 -33.21 -9.43
CA GLU A 1107 -32.76 -31.76 -9.52
C GLU A 1107 -34.07 -31.33 -8.82
N ARG A 1108 -35.15 -32.13 -8.95
CA ARG A 1108 -36.38 -31.95 -8.17
C ARG A 1108 -36.17 -32.20 -6.68
N GLU A 1109 -35.35 -33.18 -6.32
CA GLU A 1109 -35.02 -33.48 -4.92
C GLU A 1109 -34.19 -32.35 -4.31
N GLY A 1110 -33.17 -31.85 -5.01
CA GLY A 1110 -32.40 -30.66 -4.64
C GLY A 1110 -33.30 -29.44 -4.41
N ARG A 1111 -34.18 -29.10 -5.38
CA ARG A 1111 -35.18 -28.03 -5.19
C ARG A 1111 -36.15 -28.28 -4.03
N SER A 1112 -36.40 -29.52 -3.63
CA SER A 1112 -37.19 -29.84 -2.44
C SER A 1112 -36.38 -29.62 -1.15
N GLN A 1113 -35.10 -30.01 -1.14
CA GLN A 1113 -34.17 -29.79 -0.03
C GLN A 1113 -33.93 -28.28 0.17
N ASP A 1114 -33.69 -27.51 -0.91
CA ASP A 1114 -33.54 -26.05 -0.86
C ASP A 1114 -34.80 -25.35 -0.31
N ARG A 1115 -36.00 -25.78 -0.73
CA ARG A 1115 -37.25 -25.21 -0.19
C ARG A 1115 -37.47 -25.56 1.28
N ASN A 1116 -37.00 -26.71 1.74
CA ASN A 1116 -37.03 -27.09 3.15
C ASN A 1116 -35.97 -26.32 3.98
N ALA A 1117 -34.76 -26.15 3.45
CA ALA A 1117 -33.71 -25.34 4.07
C ALA A 1117 -34.10 -23.85 4.15
N ALA A 1118 -34.70 -23.31 3.09
CA ALA A 1118 -35.26 -21.96 3.07
C ALA A 1118 -36.37 -21.80 4.13
N ARG A 1119 -37.29 -22.78 4.25
CA ARG A 1119 -38.31 -22.80 5.32
C ARG A 1119 -37.70 -22.87 6.73
N GLN A 1120 -36.64 -23.64 6.94
CA GLN A 1120 -35.95 -23.69 8.25
C GLN A 1120 -35.28 -22.35 8.58
N ARG A 1121 -34.64 -21.70 7.61
CA ARG A 1121 -34.08 -20.34 7.79
C ARG A 1121 -35.17 -19.30 8.09
N LEU A 1122 -36.30 -19.37 7.38
CA LEU A 1122 -37.45 -18.49 7.64
C LEU A 1122 -38.03 -18.70 9.04
N GLY A 1123 -38.24 -19.94 9.47
CA GLY A 1123 -38.67 -20.26 10.82
C GLY A 1123 -37.68 -19.82 11.90
N GLY A 1124 -36.37 -19.93 11.63
CA GLY A 1124 -35.32 -19.40 12.51
C GLY A 1124 -35.42 -17.88 12.67
N LEU A 1125 -35.50 -17.15 11.56
CA LEU A 1125 -35.70 -15.69 11.54
C LEU A 1125 -37.02 -15.26 12.19
N GLU A 1126 -38.10 -16.04 12.02
CA GLU A 1126 -39.37 -15.81 12.72
C GLU A 1126 -39.24 -16.00 14.23
N THR A 1127 -38.50 -17.02 14.69
CA THR A 1127 -38.20 -17.18 16.12
C THR A 1127 -37.33 -16.05 16.68
N GLU A 1128 -36.28 -15.65 15.96
CA GLU A 1128 -35.40 -14.55 16.34
C GLU A 1128 -36.16 -13.20 16.39
N ASN A 1129 -36.99 -12.91 15.38
CA ASN A 1129 -37.81 -11.70 15.36
C ASN A 1129 -38.86 -11.69 16.49
N ARG A 1130 -39.43 -12.85 16.84
CA ARG A 1130 -40.33 -13.04 17.98
C ARG A 1130 -39.61 -12.82 19.31
N ASP A 1131 -38.39 -13.32 19.46
CA ASP A 1131 -37.60 -13.18 20.69
C ASP A 1131 -37.05 -11.75 20.86
N LEU A 1132 -36.60 -11.10 19.78
CA LEU A 1132 -36.26 -9.66 19.75
C LEU A 1132 -37.47 -8.78 20.10
N ARG A 1133 -38.67 -9.09 19.58
CA ARG A 1133 -39.92 -8.42 20.00
C ARG A 1133 -40.24 -8.64 21.47
N SER A 1134 -39.94 -9.82 22.01
CA SER A 1134 -40.09 -10.10 23.45
C SER A 1134 -39.13 -9.26 24.28
N GLU A 1135 -37.89 -9.05 23.79
CA GLU A 1135 -36.86 -8.27 24.48
C GLU A 1135 -37.15 -6.76 24.43
N VAL A 1136 -37.56 -6.23 23.28
CA VAL A 1136 -38.08 -4.84 23.17
C VAL A 1136 -39.29 -4.65 24.09
N SER A 1137 -40.13 -5.68 24.28
CA SER A 1137 -41.25 -5.69 25.23
C SER A 1137 -40.83 -5.92 26.68
N ARG A 1138 -39.58 -6.33 26.95
CA ARG A 1138 -38.96 -6.40 28.28
C ARG A 1138 -38.36 -5.04 28.63
N ILE A 1139 -37.59 -4.46 27.72
CA ILE A 1139 -36.98 -3.11 27.81
C ILE A 1139 -38.06 -2.03 27.98
N ARG A 1140 -39.15 -2.07 27.20
CA ARG A 1140 -40.29 -1.13 27.38
C ARG A 1140 -40.94 -1.24 28.76
N ARG A 1141 -40.97 -2.42 29.38
CA ARG A 1141 -41.50 -2.59 30.74
C ARG A 1141 -40.52 -2.14 31.81
N ALA A 1142 -39.22 -2.37 31.63
CA ALA A 1142 -38.18 -1.84 32.52
C ALA A 1142 -38.18 -0.30 32.52
N ASN A 1143 -38.17 0.33 31.34
CA ASN A 1143 -38.24 1.79 31.22
C ASN A 1143 -39.58 2.36 31.73
N GLY A 1144 -40.67 1.59 31.61
CA GLY A 1144 -41.98 1.96 32.15
C GLY A 1144 -42.09 1.94 33.68
N GLN A 1145 -41.17 1.26 34.39
CA GLN A 1145 -41.11 1.28 35.85
C GLN A 1145 -40.16 2.36 36.42
N LEU A 1146 -39.42 3.06 35.55
CA LEU A 1146 -38.52 4.17 35.93
C LEU A 1146 -39.18 5.56 35.81
N GLY A 1147 -40.49 5.62 35.53
CA GLY A 1147 -41.25 6.86 35.34
C GLY A 1147 -42.28 7.19 36.43
N ASP A 1148 -42.28 6.45 37.54
CA ASP A 1148 -43.29 6.58 38.62
C ASP A 1148 -42.63 6.34 40.00
N SER A 1149 -41.59 7.13 40.30
CA SER A 1149 -40.82 7.15 41.56
C SER A 1149 -40.11 8.49 41.75
#